data_AF-A0A948UMA6-F1
#
_entry.id   AF-A0A948UMA6-F1
#
_cell.length_a   1.000
_cell.length_b   1.000
_cell.length_c   1.000
_cell.angle_alpha   90.00
_cell.angle_beta   90.00
_cell.angle_gamma   90.00
#
_symmetry.space_group_name_H-M   'P 1'
#
loop_
_entity.id
_entity.type
_entity.pdbx_description
1 polymer ?
#
loop_
_entity_poly.entity_id
_entity_poly.type
_entity_poly.pdbx_seq_one_letter_code
_entity_poly.pdbx_strand_id
1 'polypeptide(L)'
;MNEYNQPKFIQAGLLLIFFFGLRCLCGCGLVFDAVDYSVYKSELPDVDKSERIPIYAYIDQNSDISFTKEFDFKYKTFDSRTYTGYAKIEVGKWVEKSLKIGLKRMFVVPKGFRTDQDNYFKILFRISEVKYDYKWDHKISKDFYRNWYDVTTTLSVQYECIHPDGEVIDLGTVVGSGKGHDNSREAFMLAVRLASARISSAIIDKLKRSSSLNQYVQAVKQQREEPCSLMATINYTDATSIIPNNTIDSGEESTIMLTVKNEGKGTAFDVKVNLESDYENIRFPNMIPIGDIRPGESKKARVNIIAHKDLNGGTISFWIVCTEKRGYDSKKYTLKVSTSKLDRPEIVISSYKINDGNTGLASGNGNGIPENGETIEIIPFIKNNGVGKAVRVNLSIQSINSGIDIKQNNIEIPQIMPNQTIAEKLSFHIPRSYSGGDIEISITASDIRGVSEARKLFAINTKTNQPILAYSYKILDRNNNGFIENGEEAEIEIIPSNKGDMDAKNVKIDVQSEDLIFSSSNMNIDRIAANSKYVPSRFSFKVPRTLQKDSVDIKVQFNQKDFSGLTDYINLPVKLVLPDFNIIHQILDSNSNGIIEQGESVDLIVKVRNIGNLDAEDVFLNMDINKEGIALTGSKTVNIGRISSGKESEPKRFSFILQRRTSIGELPIKFKIDQKEFSSKDIYLSLNVAEEQAEVITVAGEKPPTTITPTYNSSYNAPPVIAIASPKNNWKVASESEMLVGTIVDDRGIANIEIAVNGQRLNVNPMRAVKIIGKTNNDSKKIPLEIEIPLQTGSNHIVIKAYDIENVSSTESITIFRESERGEIWGVVIGIDRYQNVPSLNYAQKDAKEYANYLRHYMGLDDNHLMELYDEQATATEIRTILGDELYKKAYKPEDTVFIFYAGHGAPDKDPRSKDGDGITKYILPHNADPKRLFGTAIRMDEIADIFNRIGAERVVFFADSCFSGASGGRTVLAKGSRAILSDAFLNRLTAGKGRIILTSSNANEVSQESEKFKHGIFTYYLLKGLKGDADYNNDNEINIDELSLYLKSQVRKETNGAQNPVKRGDAEGQVVVGHIK
;
A
#
# COMPACT_ATOMS: atom_id res chain seq x y z
N MET A 1 -19.77 -27.21 -49.58
CA MET A 1 -21.17 -27.42 -50.00
C MET A 1 -21.79 -26.06 -50.19
N ASN A 2 -21.33 -25.29 -51.18
CA ASN A 2 -21.54 -25.41 -52.64
C ASN A 2 -22.70 -24.45 -53.00
N GLU A 3 -22.48 -23.27 -53.55
CA GLU A 3 -21.87 -22.90 -54.86
C GLU A 3 -22.93 -22.69 -55.96
N TYR A 4 -22.72 -21.61 -56.73
CA TYR A 4 -23.22 -21.33 -58.09
C TYR A 4 -24.68 -21.70 -58.48
N ASN A 5 -25.48 -20.68 -58.82
CA ASN A 5 -25.55 -20.23 -60.23
C ASN A 5 -26.48 -19.03 -60.48
N GLN A 6 -26.11 -18.22 -61.49
CA GLN A 6 -27.05 -17.61 -62.44
C GLN A 6 -26.67 -18.07 -63.85
N PRO A 7 -27.65 -18.26 -64.74
CA PRO A 7 -27.51 -17.72 -66.10
C PRO A 7 -28.78 -17.06 -66.66
N LYS A 8 -28.68 -16.56 -67.91
CA LYS A 8 -29.64 -15.69 -68.64
C LYS A 8 -30.52 -16.48 -69.64
N PHE A 9 -31.31 -15.72 -70.43
CA PHE A 9 -32.11 -16.10 -71.61
C PHE A 9 -33.50 -16.69 -71.27
N ILE A 10 -34.55 -16.62 -72.12
CA ILE A 10 -34.65 -16.47 -73.60
C ILE A 10 -35.64 -15.32 -74.02
N GLN A 11 -35.63 -14.92 -75.29
CA GLN A 11 -36.50 -13.89 -75.92
C GLN A 11 -37.81 -14.45 -76.53
N ALA A 12 -38.64 -13.55 -77.11
CA ALA A 12 -39.86 -13.81 -77.90
C ALA A 12 -41.08 -14.31 -77.07
N GLY A 13 -42.33 -14.17 -77.54
CA GLY A 13 -42.84 -13.54 -78.77
C GLY A 13 -44.35 -13.72 -78.90
N LEU A 14 -44.95 -13.19 -79.98
CA LEU A 14 -46.41 -13.10 -80.24
C LEU A 14 -47.14 -12.17 -79.23
N LEU A 15 -47.98 -11.19 -79.61
CA LEU A 15 -48.65 -10.83 -80.86
C LEU A 15 -49.64 -11.88 -81.40
N LEU A 16 -50.91 -11.70 -81.04
CA LEU A 16 -52.04 -12.27 -81.78
C LEU A 16 -53.13 -11.21 -81.92
N ILE A 17 -53.37 -10.82 -83.17
CA ILE A 17 -54.38 -9.83 -83.58
C ILE A 17 -55.65 -10.59 -83.95
N PHE A 18 -56.83 -10.01 -83.70
CA PHE A 18 -58.02 -10.36 -84.48
C PHE A 18 -58.69 -9.13 -85.09
N PHE A 19 -58.80 -9.16 -86.41
CA PHE A 19 -59.51 -8.18 -87.23
C PHE A 19 -60.99 -8.55 -87.31
N PHE A 20 -61.88 -7.57 -87.20
CA PHE A 20 -63.06 -7.35 -88.06
C PHE A 20 -63.62 -5.94 -87.76
N GLY A 21 -64.11 -5.16 -88.73
CA GLY A 21 -64.07 -5.34 -90.18
C GLY A 21 -65.32 -4.80 -90.87
N LEU A 22 -65.19 -3.62 -91.49
CA LEU A 22 -66.13 -2.98 -92.42
C LEU A 22 -67.48 -2.43 -91.91
N ARG A 23 -67.77 -1.21 -92.39
CA ARG A 23 -69.03 -0.69 -92.95
C ARG A 23 -70.38 -1.24 -92.43
N CYS A 24 -71.24 -0.29 -92.03
CA CYS A 24 -72.25 0.18 -93.00
C CYS A 24 -72.65 1.65 -92.77
N LEU A 25 -72.94 2.37 -93.86
CA LEU A 25 -73.78 3.57 -93.79
C LEU A 25 -75.23 3.12 -93.90
N CYS A 26 -76.14 3.72 -93.13
CA CYS A 26 -77.46 4.14 -93.63
C CYS A 26 -78.21 4.94 -92.55
N GLY A 27 -78.37 6.23 -92.80
CA GLY A 27 -79.48 7.03 -92.25
C GLY A 27 -80.25 7.61 -93.43
N CYS A 28 -81.23 6.86 -93.95
CA CYS A 28 -82.10 7.26 -95.06
C CYS A 28 -83.36 6.37 -95.10
N GLY A 29 -84.52 6.96 -95.42
CA GLY A 29 -85.76 6.25 -95.77
C GLY A 29 -86.86 6.26 -94.69
N LEU A 30 -88.09 6.61 -95.11
CA LEU A 30 -89.35 6.67 -94.33
C LEU A 30 -89.37 7.77 -93.23
N VAL A 31 -89.89 8.99 -93.43
CA VAL A 31 -90.77 9.56 -94.49
C VAL A 31 -92.22 9.02 -94.49
N PHE A 32 -93.18 9.92 -94.76
CA PHE A 32 -94.65 9.83 -94.67
C PHE A 32 -95.26 9.99 -93.26
N ASP A 33 -96.35 10.73 -93.04
CA ASP A 33 -96.85 12.00 -93.63
C ASP A 33 -97.88 12.59 -92.61
N ALA A 34 -98.05 13.90 -92.45
CA ALA A 34 -99.00 14.79 -93.14
C ALA A 34 -100.48 14.28 -93.15
N VAL A 35 -101.52 15.04 -92.77
CA VAL A 35 -101.62 16.47 -92.37
C VAL A 35 -102.06 16.61 -90.88
N ASP A 36 -103.03 17.38 -90.33
CA ASP A 36 -104.01 18.37 -90.82
C ASP A 36 -104.23 19.55 -89.82
N TYR A 37 -105.43 20.18 -89.75
CA TYR A 37 -105.51 21.65 -89.62
C TYR A 37 -106.64 22.25 -88.74
N SER A 38 -106.43 23.52 -88.35
CA SER A 38 -107.44 24.58 -88.07
C SER A 38 -108.22 24.60 -86.73
N VAL A 39 -108.76 25.72 -86.20
CA VAL A 39 -108.49 27.21 -86.22
C VAL A 39 -109.29 27.86 -85.04
N TYR A 40 -109.03 29.14 -84.67
CA TYR A 40 -109.75 30.03 -83.69
C TYR A 40 -109.29 30.00 -82.21
N LYS A 41 -109.34 31.09 -81.41
CA LYS A 41 -109.23 32.57 -81.67
C LYS A 41 -108.92 33.31 -80.34
N SER A 42 -108.54 34.61 -80.44
CA SER A 42 -108.65 35.70 -79.44
C SER A 42 -107.95 35.61 -78.07
N GLU A 43 -106.87 36.40 -77.97
CA GLU A 43 -106.58 37.43 -76.93
C GLU A 43 -106.05 37.06 -75.52
N LEU A 44 -105.10 37.91 -75.10
CA LEU A 44 -104.04 37.75 -74.08
C LEU A 44 -104.51 37.90 -72.62
N PRO A 45 -103.77 37.28 -71.68
CA PRO A 45 -103.28 38.03 -70.51
C PRO A 45 -101.78 37.77 -70.17
N ASP A 46 -101.28 38.46 -69.13
CA ASP A 46 -99.92 38.35 -68.57
C ASP A 46 -99.54 36.97 -68.00
N VAL A 47 -98.25 36.63 -68.05
CA VAL A 47 -97.61 35.64 -67.16
C VAL A 47 -96.17 36.07 -66.79
N ASP A 48 -95.90 36.11 -65.48
CA ASP A 48 -94.60 36.38 -64.84
C ASP A 48 -93.80 35.06 -64.62
N LYS A 49 -92.47 35.17 -64.41
CA LYS A 49 -91.50 34.10 -64.06
C LYS A 49 -91.58 32.77 -64.84
N SER A 50 -90.64 32.57 -65.77
CA SER A 50 -90.18 31.21 -66.10
C SER A 50 -89.21 30.68 -65.02
N GLU A 51 -89.43 29.45 -64.56
CA GLU A 51 -88.71 28.88 -63.41
C GLU A 51 -87.24 28.56 -63.69
N ARG A 52 -86.37 28.79 -62.71
CA ARG A 52 -84.99 28.28 -62.71
C ARG A 52 -84.98 26.84 -62.18
N ILE A 53 -84.96 25.86 -63.08
CA ILE A 53 -84.99 24.43 -62.71
C ILE A 53 -83.62 23.99 -62.16
N PRO A 54 -83.52 23.54 -60.88
CA PRO A 54 -82.31 22.89 -60.37
C PRO A 54 -82.19 21.47 -60.91
N ILE A 55 -81.01 21.10 -61.40
CA ILE A 55 -80.72 19.75 -61.89
C ILE A 55 -79.84 19.04 -60.87
N TYR A 56 -80.40 18.03 -60.20
CA TYR A 56 -79.64 17.13 -59.33
C TYR A 56 -79.24 15.89 -60.13
N ALA A 57 -77.94 15.65 -60.23
CA ALA A 57 -77.36 14.43 -60.76
C ALA A 57 -76.91 13.53 -59.59
N TYR A 58 -77.18 12.23 -59.69
CA TYR A 58 -76.64 11.21 -58.79
C TYR A 58 -75.99 10.09 -59.60
N ILE A 59 -74.90 9.54 -59.05
CA ILE A 59 -74.15 8.44 -59.65
C ILE A 59 -74.54 7.16 -58.91
N ASP A 60 -75.08 6.18 -59.64
CA ASP A 60 -75.48 4.91 -59.06
C ASP A 60 -74.31 3.90 -58.93
N GLN A 61 -74.61 2.75 -58.33
CA GLN A 61 -73.68 1.64 -58.09
C GLN A 61 -73.01 1.06 -59.36
N ASN A 62 -73.57 1.31 -60.55
CA ASN A 62 -73.03 0.90 -61.84
C ASN A 62 -72.15 1.99 -62.50
N SER A 63 -71.95 3.13 -61.83
CA SER A 63 -71.37 4.37 -62.38
C SER A 63 -72.24 5.05 -63.45
N ASP A 64 -73.54 4.75 -63.47
CA ASP A 64 -74.49 5.44 -64.36
C ASP A 64 -75.03 6.71 -63.70
N ILE A 65 -75.21 7.76 -64.51
CA ILE A 65 -75.65 9.08 -64.04
C ILE A 65 -77.15 9.22 -64.30
N SER A 66 -77.88 9.31 -63.19
CA SER A 66 -79.33 9.53 -63.17
C SER A 66 -79.66 10.94 -62.73
N PHE A 67 -80.81 11.44 -63.18
CA PHE A 67 -81.27 12.82 -62.96
C PHE A 67 -82.67 12.79 -62.37
N THR A 68 -82.98 13.77 -61.53
CA THR A 68 -84.20 13.79 -60.70
C THR A 68 -85.47 14.31 -61.40
N LYS A 69 -85.36 14.86 -62.61
CA LYS A 69 -86.50 15.26 -63.47
C LYS A 69 -86.15 15.05 -64.95
N GLU A 70 -87.18 14.79 -65.76
CA GLU A 70 -87.10 14.94 -67.22
C GLU A 70 -87.11 16.43 -67.62
N PHE A 71 -86.68 16.72 -68.85
CA PHE A 71 -86.53 18.08 -69.36
C PHE A 71 -87.75 18.51 -70.19
N ASP A 72 -88.33 19.66 -69.87
CA ASP A 72 -89.32 20.33 -70.73
C ASP A 72 -88.91 21.80 -70.96
N PHE A 73 -88.34 22.09 -72.14
CA PHE A 73 -87.77 23.39 -72.48
C PHE A 73 -88.71 24.21 -73.37
N LYS A 74 -89.49 25.11 -72.76
CA LYS A 74 -90.29 26.11 -73.48
C LYS A 74 -89.42 27.26 -73.98
N TYR A 75 -88.95 27.18 -75.22
CA TYR A 75 -88.35 28.31 -75.94
C TYR A 75 -89.37 29.04 -76.81
N LYS A 76 -89.33 30.38 -76.77
CA LYS A 76 -90.21 31.28 -77.52
C LYS A 76 -89.48 31.78 -78.76
N THR A 77 -89.74 31.20 -79.92
CA THR A 77 -89.21 31.67 -81.20
C THR A 77 -89.87 33.01 -81.59
N PHE A 78 -89.06 33.95 -82.07
CA PHE A 78 -89.54 35.13 -82.78
C PHE A 78 -89.47 34.85 -84.28
N ASP A 79 -90.60 34.98 -84.97
CA ASP A 79 -90.69 35.01 -86.43
C ASP A 79 -91.14 36.41 -86.86
N SER A 80 -90.59 36.88 -87.99
CA SER A 80 -91.14 38.01 -88.72
C SER A 80 -90.94 37.88 -90.23
N ARG A 81 -91.33 36.74 -90.82
CA ARG A 81 -92.38 36.67 -91.86
C ARG A 81 -92.61 35.26 -92.42
N THR A 82 -93.89 34.99 -92.71
CA THR A 82 -94.47 33.94 -93.58
C THR A 82 -94.47 32.49 -93.07
N TYR A 83 -95.64 32.12 -92.52
CA TYR A 83 -96.26 30.79 -92.40
C TYR A 83 -95.66 29.80 -91.37
N THR A 84 -96.43 29.58 -90.31
CA THR A 84 -96.16 28.61 -89.24
C THR A 84 -97.12 27.41 -89.30
N GLY A 85 -96.56 26.21 -89.27
CA GLY A 85 -97.26 24.98 -88.93
C GLY A 85 -96.69 24.40 -87.62
N TYR A 86 -97.55 23.81 -86.78
CA TYR A 86 -97.14 23.26 -85.49
C TYR A 86 -96.49 21.89 -85.61
N ALA A 87 -95.23 21.86 -86.06
CA ALA A 87 -94.37 20.71 -85.80
C ALA A 87 -94.03 20.69 -84.30
N LYS A 88 -94.57 19.74 -83.53
CA LYS A 88 -94.07 19.42 -82.17
C LYS A 88 -92.70 18.74 -82.31
N ILE A 89 -91.68 19.52 -82.67
CA ILE A 89 -90.29 19.13 -82.51
C ILE A 89 -90.07 19.00 -81.01
N GLU A 90 -90.11 17.77 -80.50
CA GLU A 90 -89.45 17.48 -79.24
C GLU A 90 -88.02 17.98 -79.36
N VAL A 91 -87.61 18.90 -78.47
CA VAL A 91 -86.20 19.24 -78.25
C VAL A 91 -85.58 18.05 -77.53
N GLY A 92 -85.50 16.95 -78.28
CA GLY A 92 -85.83 15.66 -77.71
C GLY A 92 -84.68 15.05 -76.94
N LYS A 93 -84.79 13.73 -76.76
CA LYS A 93 -83.81 12.85 -76.10
C LYS A 93 -82.36 13.07 -76.57
N TRP A 94 -82.09 13.77 -77.68
CA TRP A 94 -80.74 14.20 -78.05
C TRP A 94 -80.10 15.22 -77.08
N VAL A 95 -80.79 16.23 -76.56
CA VAL A 95 -80.18 17.22 -75.63
C VAL A 95 -79.85 16.56 -74.31
N GLU A 96 -80.81 15.81 -73.78
CA GLU A 96 -80.66 14.97 -72.60
C GLU A 96 -79.54 13.94 -72.76
N LYS A 97 -79.49 13.21 -73.90
CA LYS A 97 -78.42 12.25 -74.22
C LYS A 97 -77.07 12.93 -74.42
N SER A 98 -77.03 14.15 -74.94
CA SER A 98 -75.82 14.98 -75.06
C SER A 98 -75.30 15.42 -73.69
N LEU A 99 -76.18 15.85 -72.77
CA LEU A 99 -75.83 16.13 -71.39
C LEU A 99 -75.39 14.86 -70.65
N LYS A 100 -76.13 13.75 -70.78
CA LYS A 100 -75.75 12.42 -70.24
C LYS A 100 -74.39 11.95 -70.75
N ILE A 101 -74.08 12.11 -72.04
CA ILE A 101 -72.77 11.74 -72.62
C ILE A 101 -71.66 12.71 -72.17
N GLY A 102 -71.94 14.01 -72.05
CA GLY A 102 -71.00 15.00 -71.53
C GLY A 102 -70.64 14.76 -70.06
N LEU A 103 -71.65 14.52 -69.22
CA LEU A 103 -71.50 14.26 -67.78
C LEU A 103 -70.92 12.86 -67.52
N LYS A 104 -71.31 11.80 -68.24
CA LYS A 104 -70.61 10.49 -68.18
C LYS A 104 -69.14 10.57 -68.59
N ARG A 105 -68.71 11.63 -69.29
CA ARG A 105 -67.29 11.93 -69.59
C ARG A 105 -66.61 12.86 -68.58
N MET A 106 -67.36 13.61 -67.76
CA MET A 106 -66.80 14.33 -66.60
C MET A 106 -66.44 13.36 -65.47
N PHE A 107 -67.29 12.35 -65.24
CA PHE A 107 -67.20 11.42 -64.11
C PHE A 107 -66.52 10.09 -64.46
N VAL A 108 -65.22 10.16 -64.77
CA VAL A 108 -64.36 8.97 -64.68
C VAL A 108 -64.02 8.73 -63.21
N VAL A 109 -64.89 7.99 -62.50
CA VAL A 109 -64.63 7.54 -61.13
C VAL A 109 -63.35 6.69 -61.12
N PRO A 110 -62.30 7.06 -60.36
CA PRO A 110 -61.08 6.25 -60.31
C PRO A 110 -61.39 4.85 -59.76
N LYS A 111 -60.83 3.80 -60.38
CA LYS A 111 -60.94 2.40 -59.91
C LYS A 111 -60.40 2.29 -58.47
N GLY A 112 -61.30 2.41 -57.50
CA GLY A 112 -60.95 2.59 -56.09
C GLY A 112 -62.15 3.07 -55.27
N PHE A 113 -62.90 4.07 -55.76
CA PHE A 113 -64.10 4.54 -55.08
C PHE A 113 -65.30 3.62 -55.34
N ARG A 114 -65.89 3.09 -54.26
CA ARG A 114 -67.28 2.66 -54.13
C ARG A 114 -67.75 3.12 -52.75
N THR A 115 -69.02 3.45 -52.62
CA THR A 115 -69.70 3.72 -51.35
C THR A 115 -70.80 2.68 -51.13
N ASP A 116 -71.14 2.44 -49.87
CA ASP A 116 -72.21 1.53 -49.47
C ASP A 116 -73.57 2.24 -49.55
N GLN A 117 -74.67 1.48 -49.47
CA GLN A 117 -75.92 1.72 -50.20
C GLN A 117 -76.67 3.05 -49.95
N ASP A 118 -76.36 3.81 -48.90
CA ASP A 118 -77.03 5.08 -48.57
C ASP A 118 -76.16 6.34 -48.76
N ASN A 119 -74.84 6.21 -48.94
CA ASN A 119 -73.90 7.34 -48.94
C ASN A 119 -73.54 7.81 -50.35
N TYR A 120 -74.20 8.88 -50.82
CA TYR A 120 -73.99 9.50 -52.13
C TYR A 120 -73.60 10.98 -52.03
N PHE A 121 -72.52 11.36 -52.71
CA PHE A 121 -72.18 12.77 -52.96
C PHE A 121 -73.21 13.38 -53.92
N LYS A 122 -73.96 14.39 -53.47
CA LYS A 122 -74.87 15.15 -54.34
C LYS A 122 -74.10 16.29 -54.98
N ILE A 123 -73.95 16.27 -56.31
CA ILE A 123 -73.37 17.39 -57.05
C ILE A 123 -74.50 18.16 -57.72
N LEU A 124 -74.71 19.39 -57.25
CA LEU A 124 -75.69 20.31 -57.84
C LEU A 124 -75.14 20.84 -59.16
N PHE A 125 -75.96 20.86 -60.21
CA PHE A 125 -75.62 21.55 -61.47
C PHE A 125 -76.64 22.63 -61.77
N ARG A 126 -76.22 23.89 -61.66
CA ARG A 126 -77.05 25.07 -61.96
C ARG A 126 -76.56 25.72 -63.24
N ILE A 127 -77.28 25.48 -64.33
CA ILE A 127 -77.11 26.23 -65.57
C ILE A 127 -77.70 27.63 -65.33
N SER A 128 -76.85 28.66 -65.28
CA SER A 128 -77.28 30.03 -64.96
C SER A 128 -77.69 30.84 -66.19
N GLU A 129 -77.10 30.55 -67.34
CA GLU A 129 -77.41 31.19 -68.63
C GLU A 129 -76.99 30.28 -69.80
N VAL A 130 -77.78 30.31 -70.87
CA VAL A 130 -77.40 29.82 -72.21
C VAL A 130 -77.63 30.97 -73.20
N LYS A 131 -76.55 31.46 -73.82
CA LYS A 131 -76.63 32.48 -74.88
C LYS A 131 -76.28 31.87 -76.23
N TYR A 132 -77.12 32.16 -77.22
CA TYR A 132 -76.87 31.92 -78.64
C TYR A 132 -76.61 33.27 -79.32
N ASP A 133 -75.45 33.40 -79.95
CA ASP A 133 -75.05 34.59 -80.69
C ASP A 133 -74.88 34.20 -82.17
N TYR A 134 -75.60 34.90 -83.06
CA TYR A 134 -75.75 34.58 -84.48
C TYR A 134 -75.13 35.67 -85.33
N LYS A 135 -74.28 35.30 -86.30
CA LYS A 135 -73.80 36.24 -87.32
C LYS A 135 -74.33 35.88 -88.71
N TRP A 136 -74.99 36.85 -89.33
CA TRP A 136 -75.30 36.86 -90.76
C TRP A 136 -74.12 37.45 -91.54
N ASP A 137 -73.84 36.89 -92.72
CA ASP A 137 -73.05 37.56 -93.78
C ASP A 137 -73.97 37.82 -94.99
N HIS A 138 -73.73 38.90 -95.72
CA HIS A 138 -74.69 39.54 -96.62
C HIS A 138 -74.08 39.83 -98.01
N LYS A 139 -73.75 38.77 -98.76
CA LYS A 139 -73.48 38.85 -100.20
C LYS A 139 -74.20 37.74 -100.96
N ILE A 140 -74.79 38.09 -102.11
CA ILE A 140 -75.71 37.27 -102.89
C ILE A 140 -75.18 37.09 -104.32
N SER A 141 -75.26 35.87 -104.83
CA SER A 141 -75.56 35.61 -106.26
C SER A 141 -76.44 34.37 -106.36
N LYS A 142 -77.22 34.25 -107.44
CA LYS A 142 -78.30 33.25 -107.55
C LYS A 142 -77.80 31.94 -108.18
N ASP A 143 -77.72 30.89 -107.37
CA ASP A 143 -78.53 29.66 -107.51
C ASP A 143 -78.07 28.59 -106.49
N PHE A 144 -78.96 27.64 -106.16
CA PHE A 144 -78.93 26.74 -104.99
C PHE A 144 -79.12 27.40 -103.61
N TYR A 145 -80.11 26.90 -102.85
CA TYR A 145 -80.43 27.33 -101.48
C TYR A 145 -79.62 26.54 -100.43
N ARG A 146 -78.56 27.16 -99.89
CA ARG A 146 -78.07 26.95 -98.51
C ARG A 146 -77.43 28.25 -97.99
N ASN A 147 -78.10 28.92 -97.05
CA ASN A 147 -77.53 30.05 -96.32
C ASN A 147 -76.87 29.51 -95.04
N TRP A 148 -75.62 29.89 -94.80
CA TRP A 148 -74.80 29.37 -93.71
C TRP A 148 -74.77 30.35 -92.53
N TYR A 149 -74.88 29.86 -91.29
CA TYR A 149 -74.82 30.69 -90.08
C TYR A 149 -73.78 30.21 -89.06
N ASP A 150 -73.00 31.15 -88.54
CA ASP A 150 -72.09 30.92 -87.42
C ASP A 150 -72.87 31.05 -86.10
N VAL A 151 -72.95 29.97 -85.31
CA VAL A 151 -73.61 29.95 -83.99
C VAL A 151 -72.55 29.85 -82.90
N THR A 152 -72.50 30.85 -82.02
CA THR A 152 -71.73 30.76 -80.76
C THR A 152 -72.68 30.45 -79.61
N THR A 153 -72.42 29.36 -78.90
CA THR A 153 -73.16 28.94 -77.70
C THR A 153 -72.28 29.10 -76.47
N THR A 154 -72.72 29.88 -75.48
CA THR A 154 -72.05 29.99 -74.18
C THR A 154 -72.91 29.38 -73.08
N LEU A 155 -72.29 28.53 -72.25
CA LEU A 155 -72.90 27.78 -71.16
C LEU A 155 -72.17 28.09 -69.85
N SER A 156 -72.91 28.62 -68.87
CA SER A 156 -72.40 28.90 -67.51
C SER A 156 -72.98 27.91 -66.51
N VAL A 157 -72.10 27.21 -65.77
CA VAL A 157 -72.46 26.14 -64.82
C VAL A 157 -71.89 26.45 -63.44
N GLN A 158 -72.76 26.72 -62.47
CA GLN A 158 -72.43 26.65 -61.04
C GLN A 158 -72.56 25.21 -60.55
N TYR A 159 -71.65 24.79 -59.66
CA TYR A 159 -71.73 23.47 -59.03
C TYR A 159 -71.19 23.46 -57.59
N GLU A 160 -71.89 22.70 -56.76
CA GLU A 160 -71.69 22.55 -55.31
C GLU A 160 -71.69 21.04 -55.00
N CYS A 161 -70.97 20.61 -53.97
CA CYS A 161 -70.96 19.22 -53.50
C CYS A 161 -71.51 19.14 -52.08
N ILE A 162 -72.51 18.28 -51.85
CA ILE A 162 -73.09 18.04 -50.53
C ILE A 162 -72.62 16.67 -50.03
N HIS A 163 -72.02 16.66 -48.85
CA HIS A 163 -71.57 15.47 -48.13
C HIS A 163 -72.75 14.78 -47.41
N PRO A 164 -72.73 13.46 -47.13
CA PRO A 164 -73.90 12.76 -46.57
C PRO A 164 -74.35 13.20 -45.17
N ASP A 165 -73.49 13.86 -44.39
CA ASP A 165 -73.82 14.49 -43.10
C ASP A 165 -74.49 15.87 -43.23
N GLY A 166 -74.55 16.44 -44.44
CA GLY A 166 -75.16 17.72 -44.75
C GLY A 166 -74.21 18.88 -45.00
N GLU A 167 -72.87 18.70 -44.91
CA GLU A 167 -71.93 19.78 -45.25
C GLU A 167 -72.03 20.14 -46.75
N VAL A 168 -72.21 21.44 -47.05
CA VAL A 168 -72.27 21.98 -48.43
C VAL A 168 -70.97 22.69 -48.77
N ILE A 169 -70.28 22.19 -49.80
CA ILE A 169 -68.99 22.69 -50.27
C ILE A 169 -69.16 23.35 -51.64
N ASP A 170 -69.00 24.67 -51.72
CA ASP A 170 -68.99 25.40 -53.01
C ASP A 170 -67.74 25.04 -53.83
N LEU A 171 -67.97 24.46 -55.01
CA LEU A 171 -66.91 24.11 -55.94
C LEU A 171 -66.68 25.21 -57.00
N GLY A 172 -67.70 26.01 -57.31
CA GLY A 172 -67.61 27.29 -58.02
C GLY A 172 -68.39 27.35 -59.33
N THR A 173 -68.07 28.37 -60.15
CA THR A 173 -68.67 28.58 -61.47
C THR A 173 -67.66 28.30 -62.59
N VAL A 174 -68.06 27.53 -63.60
CA VAL A 174 -67.28 27.28 -64.83
C VAL A 174 -68.08 27.71 -66.05
N VAL A 175 -67.42 28.39 -66.99
CA VAL A 175 -67.99 28.79 -68.29
C VAL A 175 -67.29 28.05 -69.42
N GLY A 176 -68.10 27.49 -70.32
CA GLY A 176 -67.68 26.88 -71.59
C GLY A 176 -68.39 27.53 -72.77
N SER A 177 -67.63 27.85 -73.82
CA SER A 177 -68.15 28.52 -75.03
C SER A 177 -67.72 27.74 -76.27
N GLY A 178 -68.68 27.34 -77.11
CA GLY A 178 -68.44 26.59 -78.33
C GLY A 178 -68.98 27.30 -79.56
N LYS A 179 -68.30 27.17 -80.69
CA LYS A 179 -68.78 27.61 -81.99
C LYS A 179 -69.14 26.41 -82.87
N GLY A 180 -70.15 26.55 -83.71
CA GLY A 180 -70.55 25.58 -84.71
C GLY A 180 -71.03 26.29 -85.96
N HIS A 181 -70.58 25.81 -87.12
CA HIS A 181 -70.95 26.32 -88.43
C HIS A 181 -72.19 25.55 -88.91
N ASP A 182 -73.30 26.25 -89.18
CA ASP A 182 -74.62 25.70 -89.50
C ASP A 182 -75.26 24.74 -88.48
N ASN A 183 -74.63 24.52 -87.34
CA ASN A 183 -75.03 23.48 -86.41
C ASN A 183 -74.97 23.95 -84.94
N SER A 184 -76.09 24.48 -84.45
CA SER A 184 -76.28 24.90 -83.05
C SER A 184 -76.09 23.74 -82.06
N ARG A 185 -76.33 22.50 -82.48
CA ARG A 185 -76.07 21.28 -81.72
C ARG A 185 -74.57 20.97 -81.59
N GLU A 186 -73.74 21.28 -82.58
CA GLU A 186 -72.28 21.21 -82.44
C GLU A 186 -71.73 22.34 -81.57
N ALA A 187 -72.22 23.57 -81.74
CA ALA A 187 -71.86 24.70 -80.87
C ALA A 187 -72.14 24.38 -79.39
N PHE A 188 -73.33 23.85 -79.08
CA PHE A 188 -73.72 23.40 -77.74
C PHE A 188 -72.86 22.22 -77.25
N MET A 189 -72.62 21.20 -78.09
CA MET A 189 -71.76 20.07 -77.72
C MET A 189 -70.32 20.48 -77.41
N LEU A 190 -69.77 21.47 -78.13
CA LEU A 190 -68.44 22.00 -77.87
C LEU A 190 -68.40 22.86 -76.59
N ALA A 191 -69.44 23.66 -76.33
CA ALA A 191 -69.59 24.41 -75.08
C ALA A 191 -69.64 23.49 -73.85
N VAL A 192 -70.48 22.43 -73.88
CA VAL A 192 -70.54 21.38 -72.85
C VAL A 192 -69.19 20.69 -72.68
N ARG A 193 -68.49 20.38 -73.78
CA ARG A 193 -67.18 19.70 -73.73
C ARG A 193 -66.07 20.58 -73.15
N LEU A 194 -66.10 21.89 -73.38
CA LEU A 194 -65.13 22.83 -72.81
C LEU A 194 -65.43 23.17 -71.34
N ALA A 195 -66.70 23.22 -70.94
CA ALA A 195 -67.08 23.26 -69.53
C ALA A 195 -66.63 21.97 -68.80
N SER A 196 -66.86 20.80 -69.41
CA SER A 196 -66.52 19.49 -68.82
C SER A 196 -65.04 19.36 -68.42
N ALA A 197 -64.13 19.76 -69.31
CA ALA A 197 -62.69 19.66 -69.08
C ALA A 197 -62.20 20.58 -67.93
N ARG A 198 -62.86 21.72 -67.73
CA ARG A 198 -62.54 22.68 -66.65
C ARG A 198 -63.13 22.29 -65.30
N ILE A 199 -64.27 21.60 -65.29
CA ILE A 199 -64.90 21.07 -64.06
C ILE A 199 -64.05 19.93 -63.48
N SER A 200 -63.67 18.93 -64.29
CA SER A 200 -62.94 17.75 -63.79
C SER A 200 -61.57 18.08 -63.16
N SER A 201 -60.83 19.08 -63.63
CA SER A 201 -59.55 19.49 -63.03
C SER A 201 -59.74 20.25 -61.71
N ALA A 202 -60.70 21.19 -61.66
CA ALA A 202 -61.01 21.97 -60.45
C ALA A 202 -61.53 21.09 -59.31
N ILE A 203 -62.34 20.07 -59.61
CA ILE A 203 -62.81 19.07 -58.64
C ILE A 203 -61.62 18.34 -58.01
N ILE A 204 -60.70 17.81 -58.83
CA ILE A 204 -59.59 16.98 -58.35
C ILE A 204 -58.67 17.76 -57.39
N ASP A 205 -58.37 19.02 -57.68
CA ASP A 205 -57.47 19.81 -56.82
C ASP A 205 -58.14 20.43 -55.59
N LYS A 206 -59.47 20.66 -55.59
CA LYS A 206 -60.22 20.96 -54.36
C LYS A 206 -60.35 19.72 -53.46
N LEU A 207 -60.73 18.56 -54.00
CA LEU A 207 -60.92 17.33 -53.20
C LEU A 207 -59.63 16.87 -52.50
N LYS A 208 -58.46 16.99 -53.14
CA LYS A 208 -57.15 16.70 -52.51
C LYS A 208 -56.85 17.51 -51.25
N ARG A 209 -57.49 18.68 -51.08
CA ARG A 209 -57.25 19.63 -49.98
C ARG A 209 -58.32 19.57 -48.87
N SER A 210 -59.37 18.76 -49.03
CA SER A 210 -60.33 18.50 -47.97
C SER A 210 -59.71 17.62 -46.88
N SER A 211 -59.87 18.03 -45.62
CA SER A 211 -59.45 17.28 -44.43
C SER A 211 -60.41 16.10 -44.15
N SER A 212 -61.73 16.35 -44.20
CA SER A 212 -62.78 15.34 -44.02
C SER A 212 -62.69 14.22 -45.07
N LEU A 213 -62.53 14.57 -46.34
CA LEU A 213 -62.42 13.58 -47.41
C LEU A 213 -61.13 12.75 -47.32
N ASN A 214 -60.00 13.34 -46.87
CA ASN A 214 -58.77 12.58 -46.64
C ASN A 214 -58.94 11.52 -45.53
N GLN A 215 -59.67 11.83 -44.45
CA GLN A 215 -59.98 10.85 -43.42
C GLN A 215 -60.86 9.71 -43.96
N TYR A 216 -61.87 10.02 -44.78
CA TYR A 216 -62.70 9.00 -45.43
C TYR A 216 -61.92 8.13 -46.42
N VAL A 217 -61.06 8.72 -47.25
CA VAL A 217 -60.22 7.97 -48.21
C VAL A 217 -59.16 7.12 -47.50
N GLN A 218 -58.63 7.57 -46.36
CA GLN A 218 -57.81 6.73 -45.48
C GLN A 218 -58.63 5.54 -44.94
N ALA A 219 -59.84 5.75 -44.42
CA ALA A 219 -60.69 4.68 -43.90
C ALA A 219 -61.07 3.64 -44.98
N VAL A 220 -61.45 4.07 -46.19
CA VAL A 220 -61.81 3.16 -47.30
C VAL A 220 -60.58 2.46 -47.89
N LYS A 221 -59.39 3.07 -47.85
CA LYS A 221 -58.13 2.35 -48.10
C LYS A 221 -57.85 1.31 -47.02
N GLN A 222 -58.03 1.65 -45.75
CA GLN A 222 -57.87 0.72 -44.63
C GLN A 222 -58.86 -0.47 -44.75
N GLN A 223 -60.08 -0.29 -45.27
CA GLN A 223 -61.01 -1.39 -45.60
C GLN A 223 -60.64 -2.22 -46.85
N ARG A 224 -59.63 -1.82 -47.64
CA ARG A 224 -59.21 -2.50 -48.88
C ARG A 224 -57.79 -3.04 -48.88
N GLU A 225 -57.02 -2.88 -47.81
CA GLU A 225 -55.90 -3.79 -47.56
C GLU A 225 -56.45 -5.20 -47.31
N GLU A 226 -55.73 -6.23 -47.75
CA GLU A 226 -56.12 -7.62 -47.44
C GLU A 226 -56.25 -7.79 -45.91
N PRO A 227 -57.17 -8.62 -45.40
CA PRO A 227 -57.43 -8.68 -43.96
C PRO A 227 -56.15 -9.00 -43.18
N CYS A 228 -55.93 -8.26 -42.09
CA CYS A 228 -54.95 -8.65 -41.09
C CYS A 228 -55.49 -9.84 -40.27
N SER A 229 -54.59 -10.58 -39.61
CA SER A 229 -54.95 -11.72 -38.78
C SER A 229 -54.07 -11.70 -37.54
N LEU A 230 -54.59 -11.17 -36.45
CA LEU A 230 -53.84 -10.99 -35.21
C LEU A 230 -53.77 -12.30 -34.42
N MET A 231 -52.55 -12.81 -34.27
CA MET A 231 -52.23 -13.91 -33.36
C MET A 231 -51.38 -13.40 -32.19
N ALA A 232 -51.85 -13.61 -30.96
CA ALA A 232 -51.06 -13.42 -29.76
C ALA A 232 -50.40 -14.73 -29.31
N THR A 233 -49.11 -14.66 -29.00
CA THR A 233 -48.41 -15.63 -28.14
C THR A 233 -48.28 -15.01 -26.75
N ILE A 234 -48.68 -15.75 -25.72
CA ILE A 234 -48.87 -15.25 -24.36
C ILE A 234 -48.08 -16.16 -23.42
N ASN A 235 -47.10 -15.60 -22.71
CA ASN A 235 -46.31 -16.31 -21.70
C ASN A 235 -46.43 -15.57 -20.36
N TYR A 236 -46.74 -16.28 -19.28
CA TYR A 236 -46.57 -15.76 -17.92
C TYR A 236 -45.10 -15.91 -17.47
N THR A 237 -44.60 -14.99 -16.66
CA THR A 237 -43.35 -15.19 -15.92
C THR A 237 -43.30 -14.32 -14.66
N ASP A 238 -42.77 -14.91 -13.60
CA ASP A 238 -42.49 -14.32 -12.29
C ASP A 238 -40.98 -14.37 -11.98
N ALA A 239 -40.12 -14.50 -12.99
CA ALA A 239 -38.66 -14.64 -12.83
C ALA A 239 -37.97 -13.43 -12.16
N THR A 240 -38.68 -12.33 -11.96
CA THR A 240 -38.22 -11.12 -11.25
C THR A 240 -39.02 -10.82 -9.97
N SER A 241 -39.88 -11.75 -9.54
CA SER A 241 -40.64 -11.68 -8.28
C SER A 241 -39.76 -11.98 -7.06
N ILE A 242 -40.36 -12.03 -5.87
CA ILE A 242 -39.66 -12.43 -4.63
C ILE A 242 -39.66 -13.96 -4.51
N ILE A 243 -40.67 -14.65 -5.06
CA ILE A 243 -40.78 -16.11 -5.14
C ILE A 243 -41.07 -16.57 -6.60
N PRO A 244 -40.04 -16.73 -7.46
CA PRO A 244 -40.24 -17.32 -8.78
C PRO A 244 -40.68 -18.79 -8.70
N ASN A 245 -41.93 -19.09 -9.06
CA ASN A 245 -42.52 -20.44 -9.03
C ASN A 245 -43.56 -20.74 -10.14
N ASN A 246 -43.77 -19.82 -11.08
CA ASN A 246 -44.85 -19.75 -12.07
C ASN A 246 -46.27 -19.58 -11.50
N THR A 247 -46.43 -18.91 -10.36
CA THR A 247 -47.72 -18.55 -9.76
C THR A 247 -47.76 -17.06 -9.40
N ILE A 248 -48.93 -16.52 -9.08
CA ILE A 248 -49.07 -15.18 -8.52
C ILE A 248 -49.15 -15.32 -6.99
N ASP A 249 -48.02 -15.10 -6.32
CA ASP A 249 -47.93 -15.04 -4.86
C ASP A 249 -48.46 -13.70 -4.31
N SER A 250 -49.04 -13.75 -3.11
CA SER A 250 -49.67 -12.60 -2.47
C SER A 250 -48.64 -11.53 -2.05
N GLY A 251 -48.84 -10.30 -2.53
CA GLY A 251 -47.96 -9.16 -2.25
C GLY A 251 -46.76 -9.02 -3.19
N GLU A 252 -46.73 -9.77 -4.30
CA GLU A 252 -45.60 -9.78 -5.24
C GLU A 252 -45.93 -9.18 -6.62
N GLU A 253 -44.88 -8.92 -7.41
CA GLU A 253 -44.99 -8.47 -8.80
C GLU A 253 -44.61 -9.58 -9.79
N SER A 254 -45.40 -9.70 -10.86
CA SER A 254 -45.19 -10.67 -11.95
C SER A 254 -45.45 -10.03 -13.31
N THR A 255 -45.17 -10.74 -14.42
CA THR A 255 -45.28 -10.20 -15.78
C THR A 255 -45.97 -11.16 -16.75
N ILE A 256 -46.98 -10.68 -17.48
CA ILE A 256 -47.40 -11.32 -18.74
C ILE A 256 -46.58 -10.74 -19.89
N MET A 257 -45.84 -11.61 -20.58
CA MET A 257 -45.11 -11.32 -21.80
C MET A 257 -45.98 -11.64 -23.02
N LEU A 258 -46.29 -10.61 -23.80
CA LEU A 258 -47.15 -10.71 -24.98
C LEU A 258 -46.32 -10.53 -26.25
N THR A 259 -46.54 -11.36 -27.26
CA THR A 259 -46.05 -11.14 -28.63
C THR A 259 -47.24 -11.18 -29.57
N VAL A 260 -47.61 -10.04 -30.14
CA VAL A 260 -48.71 -9.92 -31.10
C VAL A 260 -48.12 -9.90 -32.51
N LYS A 261 -48.47 -10.89 -33.31
CA LYS A 261 -48.05 -11.05 -34.71
C LYS A 261 -49.25 -10.82 -35.63
N ASN A 262 -49.02 -10.14 -36.74
CA ASN A 262 -49.98 -10.08 -37.83
C ASN A 262 -49.61 -11.15 -38.88
N GLU A 263 -50.42 -12.21 -38.97
CA GLU A 263 -50.26 -13.28 -39.97
C GLU A 263 -51.14 -13.06 -41.21
N GLY A 264 -51.95 -12.01 -41.21
CA GLY A 264 -52.70 -11.56 -42.38
C GLY A 264 -51.82 -10.74 -43.33
N LYS A 265 -52.38 -10.43 -44.50
CA LYS A 265 -51.61 -9.88 -45.62
C LYS A 265 -51.65 -8.34 -45.74
N GLY A 266 -52.59 -7.68 -45.07
CA GLY A 266 -52.60 -6.22 -44.90
C GLY A 266 -52.24 -5.81 -43.48
N THR A 267 -51.96 -4.54 -43.29
CA THR A 267 -51.51 -3.96 -42.01
C THR A 267 -52.65 -4.03 -40.98
N ALA A 268 -52.34 -4.31 -39.72
CA ALA A 268 -53.24 -4.12 -38.59
C ALA A 268 -52.97 -2.73 -37.99
N PHE A 269 -54.00 -1.92 -37.75
CA PHE A 269 -53.87 -0.52 -37.35
C PHE A 269 -54.35 -0.25 -35.92
N ASP A 270 -53.64 0.63 -35.21
CA ASP A 270 -53.92 1.06 -33.84
C ASP A 270 -54.22 -0.13 -32.89
N VAL A 271 -53.43 -1.20 -33.01
CA VAL A 271 -53.63 -2.44 -32.27
C VAL A 271 -53.46 -2.18 -30.78
N LYS A 272 -54.42 -2.66 -29.99
CA LYS A 272 -54.41 -2.59 -28.51
C LYS A 272 -54.64 -3.98 -27.96
N VAL A 273 -53.89 -4.33 -26.92
CA VAL A 273 -54.22 -5.48 -26.08
C VAL A 273 -55.16 -5.00 -25.00
N ASN A 274 -56.37 -5.55 -24.95
CA ASN A 274 -57.26 -5.41 -23.82
C ASN A 274 -57.12 -6.67 -22.94
N LEU A 275 -57.06 -6.45 -21.63
CA LEU A 275 -56.82 -7.46 -20.60
C LEU A 275 -57.90 -7.32 -19.52
N GLU A 276 -58.64 -8.41 -19.28
CA GLU A 276 -59.63 -8.56 -18.21
C GLU A 276 -59.20 -9.69 -17.27
N SER A 277 -59.77 -9.73 -16.06
CA SER A 277 -59.51 -10.75 -15.03
C SER A 277 -60.80 -11.11 -14.30
N ASP A 278 -60.89 -12.33 -13.77
CA ASP A 278 -61.95 -12.77 -12.85
C ASP A 278 -61.69 -12.41 -11.37
N TYR A 279 -60.68 -11.58 -11.08
CA TYR A 279 -60.21 -11.31 -9.72
C TYR A 279 -59.84 -9.83 -9.47
N GLU A 280 -60.39 -9.26 -8.39
CA GLU A 280 -60.27 -7.83 -8.04
C GLU A 280 -58.99 -7.48 -7.25
N ASN A 281 -58.43 -8.42 -6.47
CA ASN A 281 -57.27 -8.18 -5.59
C ASN A 281 -55.90 -8.22 -6.32
N ILE A 282 -55.88 -7.89 -7.61
CA ILE A 282 -54.67 -7.70 -8.43
C ILE A 282 -54.77 -6.41 -9.25
N ARG A 283 -53.63 -5.74 -9.50
CA ARG A 283 -53.56 -4.50 -10.27
C ARG A 283 -52.68 -4.68 -11.51
N PHE A 284 -53.20 -4.29 -12.66
CA PHE A 284 -52.52 -4.33 -13.97
C PHE A 284 -53.15 -3.30 -14.91
N PRO A 285 -52.46 -2.84 -15.98
CA PRO A 285 -53.07 -2.01 -17.01
C PRO A 285 -54.03 -2.86 -17.88
N ASN A 286 -55.31 -2.48 -17.91
CA ASN A 286 -56.36 -3.18 -18.66
C ASN A 286 -56.32 -2.94 -20.18
N MET A 287 -55.59 -1.91 -20.64
CA MET A 287 -55.34 -1.64 -22.06
C MET A 287 -53.86 -1.31 -22.27
N ILE A 288 -53.23 -1.96 -23.25
CA ILE A 288 -51.85 -1.70 -23.68
C ILE A 288 -51.82 -1.37 -25.18
N PRO A 289 -51.45 -0.14 -25.58
CA PRO A 289 -51.32 0.21 -27.00
C PRO A 289 -50.05 -0.43 -27.61
N ILE A 290 -50.22 -1.09 -28.76
CA ILE A 290 -49.14 -1.71 -29.56
C ILE A 290 -48.87 -0.88 -30.84
N GLY A 291 -49.89 -0.15 -31.31
CA GLY A 291 -49.87 0.58 -32.58
C GLY A 291 -49.89 -0.36 -33.78
N ASP A 292 -49.57 0.17 -34.96
CA ASP A 292 -49.72 -0.58 -36.22
C ASP A 292 -48.76 -1.78 -36.31
N ILE A 293 -49.21 -2.91 -36.89
CA ILE A 293 -48.42 -4.14 -37.10
C ILE A 293 -48.53 -4.55 -38.57
N ARG A 294 -47.43 -4.47 -39.32
CA ARG A 294 -47.37 -4.81 -40.75
C ARG A 294 -47.51 -6.33 -40.99
N PRO A 295 -47.83 -6.77 -42.22
CA PRO A 295 -47.89 -8.19 -42.57
C PRO A 295 -46.59 -8.92 -42.21
N GLY A 296 -46.70 -10.01 -41.43
CA GLY A 296 -45.58 -10.78 -40.92
C GLY A 296 -44.83 -10.15 -39.73
N GLU A 297 -45.06 -8.88 -39.40
CA GLU A 297 -44.43 -8.20 -38.25
C GLU A 297 -44.95 -8.78 -36.93
N SER A 298 -44.10 -8.77 -35.90
CA SER A 298 -44.44 -9.14 -34.54
C SER A 298 -43.95 -8.08 -33.57
N LYS A 299 -44.86 -7.53 -32.75
CA LYS A 299 -44.54 -6.58 -31.67
C LYS A 299 -44.71 -7.24 -30.30
N LYS A 300 -43.90 -6.80 -29.33
CA LYS A 300 -43.91 -7.32 -27.96
C LYS A 300 -44.41 -6.27 -26.98
N ALA A 301 -45.18 -6.72 -25.99
CA ALA A 301 -45.59 -5.92 -24.84
C ALA A 301 -45.33 -6.69 -23.55
N ARG A 302 -45.25 -5.94 -22.45
CA ARG A 302 -45.18 -6.46 -21.08
C ARG A 302 -46.36 -5.91 -20.29
N VAL A 303 -46.95 -6.74 -19.45
CA VAL A 303 -47.98 -6.34 -18.49
C VAL A 303 -47.48 -6.71 -17.10
N ASN A 304 -47.16 -5.71 -16.28
CA ASN A 304 -46.84 -5.93 -14.87
C ASN A 304 -48.16 -6.17 -14.12
N ILE A 305 -48.19 -7.21 -13.28
CA ILE A 305 -49.29 -7.52 -12.37
C ILE A 305 -48.75 -7.38 -10.95
N ILE A 306 -49.43 -6.59 -10.12
CA ILE A 306 -49.12 -6.39 -8.70
C ILE A 306 -50.23 -7.05 -7.87
N ALA A 307 -49.89 -8.05 -7.05
CA ALA A 307 -50.84 -8.74 -6.19
C ALA A 307 -51.01 -8.04 -4.83
N HIS A 308 -52.24 -8.01 -4.29
CA HIS A 308 -52.45 -7.54 -2.92
C HIS A 308 -51.89 -8.53 -1.87
N LYS A 309 -51.62 -8.05 -0.66
CA LYS A 309 -51.16 -8.88 0.49
C LYS A 309 -52.26 -9.79 1.09
N ASP A 310 -53.45 -9.73 0.51
CA ASP A 310 -54.68 -10.44 0.93
C ASP A 310 -55.24 -11.30 -0.22
N LEU A 311 -54.36 -11.74 -1.13
CA LEU A 311 -54.68 -12.62 -2.24
C LEU A 311 -54.98 -14.04 -1.70
N ASN A 312 -56.05 -14.68 -2.18
CA ASN A 312 -56.35 -16.07 -1.82
C ASN A 312 -55.75 -17.06 -2.83
N GLY A 313 -55.43 -18.26 -2.37
CA GLY A 313 -54.96 -19.35 -3.22
C GLY A 313 -56.07 -19.89 -4.12
N GLY A 314 -55.73 -20.27 -5.36
CA GLY A 314 -56.70 -20.60 -6.38
C GLY A 314 -56.14 -20.50 -7.80
N THR A 315 -56.91 -19.94 -8.73
CA THR A 315 -56.50 -19.71 -10.12
C THR A 315 -57.23 -18.49 -10.67
N ILE A 316 -56.48 -17.55 -11.25
CA ILE A 316 -57.02 -16.38 -11.96
C ILE A 316 -57.07 -16.69 -13.46
N SER A 317 -58.18 -16.33 -14.10
CA SER A 317 -58.35 -16.34 -15.55
C SER A 317 -58.15 -14.94 -16.11
N PHE A 318 -57.02 -14.73 -16.78
CA PHE A 318 -56.79 -13.55 -17.60
C PHE A 318 -57.38 -13.74 -18.99
N TRP A 319 -58.18 -12.78 -19.43
CA TRP A 319 -58.75 -12.76 -20.76
C TRP A 319 -58.10 -11.70 -21.62
N ILE A 320 -57.58 -12.11 -22.78
CA ILE A 320 -56.75 -11.28 -23.65
C ILE A 320 -57.39 -11.21 -25.03
N VAL A 321 -57.62 -9.99 -25.52
CA VAL A 321 -58.07 -9.71 -26.89
C VAL A 321 -57.17 -8.62 -27.48
N CYS A 322 -56.56 -8.89 -28.63
CA CYS A 322 -55.88 -7.85 -29.41
C CYS A 322 -56.90 -7.21 -30.35
N THR A 323 -57.44 -6.06 -29.99
CA THR A 323 -58.39 -5.31 -30.83
C THR A 323 -57.68 -4.47 -31.87
N GLU A 324 -58.27 -4.37 -33.06
CA GLU A 324 -57.77 -3.64 -34.22
C GLU A 324 -58.77 -2.58 -34.66
N LYS A 325 -58.31 -1.45 -35.20
CA LYS A 325 -59.17 -0.27 -35.48
C LYS A 325 -60.41 -0.53 -36.35
N ARG A 326 -60.41 -1.57 -37.20
CA ARG A 326 -61.52 -1.97 -38.09
C ARG A 326 -62.31 -3.17 -37.57
N GLY A 327 -61.95 -3.73 -36.41
CA GLY A 327 -62.57 -4.94 -35.86
C GLY A 327 -62.00 -6.26 -36.39
N TYR A 328 -60.81 -6.25 -37.02
CA TYR A 328 -60.07 -7.48 -37.34
C TYR A 328 -59.32 -8.01 -36.09
N ASP A 329 -60.09 -8.21 -35.03
CA ASP A 329 -59.57 -8.55 -33.70
C ASP A 329 -59.02 -9.97 -33.65
N SER A 330 -58.10 -10.23 -32.72
CA SER A 330 -57.71 -11.60 -32.41
C SER A 330 -58.87 -12.36 -31.78
N LYS A 331 -58.87 -13.70 -31.91
CA LYS A 331 -59.68 -14.56 -31.02
C LYS A 331 -59.44 -14.21 -29.53
N LYS A 332 -60.44 -14.41 -28.68
CA LYS A 332 -60.29 -14.25 -27.22
C LYS A 332 -59.39 -15.36 -26.68
N TYR A 333 -58.26 -15.00 -26.12
CA TYR A 333 -57.36 -15.91 -25.42
C TYR A 333 -57.72 -15.95 -23.93
N THR A 334 -57.50 -17.10 -23.29
CA THR A 334 -57.61 -17.25 -21.83
C THR A 334 -56.29 -17.80 -21.32
N LEU A 335 -55.58 -17.02 -20.50
CA LEU A 335 -54.42 -17.45 -19.73
C LEU A 335 -54.90 -17.74 -18.31
N LYS A 336 -54.68 -18.96 -17.81
CA LYS A 336 -54.94 -19.29 -16.40
C LYS A 336 -53.62 -19.34 -15.65
N VAL A 337 -53.55 -18.64 -14.52
CA VAL A 337 -52.38 -18.61 -13.63
C VAL A 337 -52.82 -18.96 -12.22
N SER A 338 -52.14 -19.91 -11.57
CA SER A 338 -52.41 -20.25 -10.18
C SER A 338 -52.11 -19.07 -9.26
N THR A 339 -52.89 -18.90 -8.19
CA THR A 339 -52.58 -17.95 -7.12
C THR A 339 -52.18 -18.66 -5.85
N SER A 340 -51.30 -18.02 -5.08
CA SER A 340 -50.81 -18.48 -3.80
C SER A 340 -51.14 -17.45 -2.71
N LYS A 341 -51.70 -17.92 -1.59
CA LYS A 341 -52.02 -17.08 -0.42
C LYS A 341 -50.75 -16.77 0.38
N LEU A 342 -50.74 -15.64 1.09
CA LEU A 342 -49.68 -15.36 2.06
C LEU A 342 -49.81 -16.28 3.29
N ASP A 343 -49.25 -17.48 3.21
CA ASP A 343 -48.85 -18.22 4.40
C ASP A 343 -47.73 -17.44 5.09
N ARG A 344 -47.95 -17.06 6.36
CA ARG A 344 -47.09 -16.12 7.07
C ARG A 344 -45.90 -16.84 7.72
N PRO A 345 -44.66 -16.35 7.52
CA PRO A 345 -43.53 -16.73 8.36
C PRO A 345 -43.62 -16.05 9.73
N GLU A 346 -43.08 -16.70 10.76
CA GLU A 346 -42.91 -16.16 12.11
C GLU A 346 -41.43 -16.28 12.46
N ILE A 347 -40.66 -15.25 12.10
CA ILE A 347 -39.22 -15.21 12.39
C ILE A 347 -39.05 -14.95 13.89
N VAL A 348 -38.18 -15.73 14.54
CA VAL A 348 -37.74 -15.50 15.92
C VAL A 348 -36.24 -15.73 16.05
N ILE A 349 -35.55 -14.84 16.77
CA ILE A 349 -34.14 -15.03 17.13
C ILE A 349 -34.11 -15.72 18.50
N SER A 350 -33.80 -17.01 18.50
CA SER A 350 -33.95 -17.87 19.67
C SER A 350 -32.79 -17.70 20.66
N SER A 351 -31.57 -17.96 20.22
CA SER A 351 -30.32 -17.84 20.96
C SER A 351 -29.22 -17.28 20.05
N TYR A 352 -27.98 -17.25 20.55
CA TYR A 352 -26.78 -16.99 19.77
C TYR A 352 -25.65 -17.92 20.22
N LYS A 353 -24.59 -18.01 19.42
CA LYS A 353 -23.25 -18.42 19.84
C LYS A 353 -22.25 -17.32 19.53
N ILE A 354 -21.08 -17.43 20.13
CA ILE A 354 -19.91 -16.61 19.81
C ILE A 354 -18.84 -17.52 19.20
N ASN A 355 -18.07 -16.98 18.26
CA ASN A 355 -16.76 -17.47 17.85
C ASN A 355 -15.76 -16.34 18.08
N ASP A 356 -14.90 -16.55 19.07
CA ASP A 356 -13.78 -15.73 19.53
C ASP A 356 -12.43 -16.39 19.21
N GLY A 357 -12.42 -17.46 18.41
CA GLY A 357 -11.20 -18.11 17.94
C GLY A 357 -10.54 -17.37 16.77
N ASN A 358 -9.64 -18.05 16.06
CA ASN A 358 -9.02 -17.53 14.82
C ASN A 358 -9.60 -18.25 13.58
N THR A 359 -10.90 -18.14 13.37
CA THR A 359 -11.58 -18.76 12.21
C THR A 359 -12.66 -17.84 11.62
N GLY A 360 -12.75 -17.80 10.29
CA GLY A 360 -13.64 -16.87 9.59
C GLY A 360 -13.13 -15.43 9.68
N LEU A 361 -13.97 -14.51 10.15
CA LEU A 361 -13.60 -13.14 10.50
C LEU A 361 -13.22 -12.99 11.98
N ALA A 362 -13.39 -14.03 12.80
CA ALA A 362 -12.98 -13.97 14.20
C ALA A 362 -11.46 -14.02 14.33
N SER A 363 -10.93 -13.25 15.27
CA SER A 363 -9.54 -13.33 15.71
C SER A 363 -9.45 -12.94 17.18
N GLY A 364 -9.35 -13.97 18.01
CA GLY A 364 -9.17 -13.89 19.46
C GLY A 364 -8.54 -15.18 19.99
N ASN A 365 -8.67 -15.44 21.28
CA ASN A 365 -7.97 -16.54 21.95
C ASN A 365 -8.78 -17.86 22.02
N GLY A 366 -10.11 -17.84 21.84
CA GLY A 366 -10.95 -19.04 21.85
C GLY A 366 -11.34 -19.57 23.24
N ASN A 367 -11.31 -18.74 24.29
CA ASN A 367 -11.75 -19.10 25.65
C ASN A 367 -13.28 -19.00 25.86
N GLY A 368 -14.02 -18.42 24.91
CA GLY A 368 -15.47 -18.21 24.95
C GLY A 368 -15.93 -16.90 25.61
N ILE A 369 -14.99 -16.02 25.99
CA ILE A 369 -15.23 -14.73 26.66
C ILE A 369 -14.56 -13.64 25.82
N PRO A 370 -15.31 -12.82 25.06
CA PRO A 370 -14.73 -11.75 24.26
C PRO A 370 -13.86 -10.77 25.04
N GLU A 371 -12.64 -10.55 24.54
CA GLU A 371 -11.66 -9.66 25.18
C GLU A 371 -11.37 -8.41 24.34
N ASN A 372 -10.96 -7.32 24.98
CA ASN A 372 -10.61 -6.09 24.27
C ASN A 372 -9.35 -6.28 23.40
N GLY A 373 -9.47 -5.92 22.11
CA GLY A 373 -8.47 -6.17 21.08
C GLY A 373 -8.82 -7.34 20.14
N GLU A 374 -9.84 -8.13 20.42
CA GLU A 374 -10.27 -9.26 19.59
C GLU A 374 -11.29 -8.86 18.51
N THR A 375 -11.45 -9.70 17.49
CA THR A 375 -12.57 -9.65 16.54
C THR A 375 -13.47 -10.85 16.76
N ILE A 376 -14.77 -10.59 16.92
CA ILE A 376 -15.76 -11.54 17.38
C ILE A 376 -16.78 -11.77 16.27
N GLU A 377 -17.10 -13.04 16.00
CA GLU A 377 -18.29 -13.42 15.24
C GLU A 377 -19.43 -13.78 16.21
N ILE A 378 -20.55 -13.05 16.13
CA ILE A 378 -21.80 -13.46 16.78
C ILE A 378 -22.68 -14.21 15.78
N ILE A 379 -23.18 -15.35 16.22
CA ILE A 379 -23.91 -16.33 15.41
C ILE A 379 -25.32 -16.50 15.99
N PRO A 380 -26.26 -15.59 15.71
CA PRO A 380 -27.67 -15.73 16.11
C PRO A 380 -28.34 -16.93 15.45
N PHE A 381 -29.24 -17.60 16.18
CA PHE A 381 -30.05 -18.72 15.71
C PHE A 381 -31.46 -18.23 15.36
N ILE A 382 -31.69 -18.01 14.06
CA ILE A 382 -32.96 -17.55 13.50
C ILE A 382 -33.82 -18.75 13.14
N LYS A 383 -34.95 -18.93 13.83
CA LYS A 383 -35.95 -19.96 13.51
C LYS A 383 -37.17 -19.32 12.88
N ASN A 384 -37.75 -20.00 11.88
CA ASN A 384 -39.09 -19.69 11.40
C ASN A 384 -40.09 -20.64 12.08
N ASN A 385 -40.93 -20.13 12.98
CA ASN A 385 -42.03 -20.88 13.60
C ASN A 385 -43.29 -20.93 12.72
N GLY A 386 -43.39 -20.05 11.73
CA GLY A 386 -44.59 -19.84 10.93
C GLY A 386 -44.84 -20.94 9.92
N VAL A 387 -46.08 -20.98 9.41
CA VAL A 387 -46.52 -21.96 8.40
C VAL A 387 -46.01 -21.65 7.00
N GLY A 388 -45.68 -20.37 6.72
CA GLY A 388 -45.08 -19.96 5.45
C GLY A 388 -43.57 -19.82 5.52
N LYS A 389 -42.89 -19.94 4.38
CA LYS A 389 -41.44 -19.68 4.28
C LYS A 389 -41.13 -18.19 4.42
N ALA A 390 -40.05 -17.88 5.15
CA ALA A 390 -39.43 -16.57 5.11
C ALA A 390 -38.49 -16.50 3.91
N VAL A 391 -38.38 -15.33 3.27
CA VAL A 391 -37.66 -15.16 1.99
C VAL A 391 -36.79 -13.90 2.07
N ARG A 392 -35.55 -14.03 1.58
CA ARG A 392 -34.52 -12.97 1.55
C ARG A 392 -34.46 -12.20 2.89
N VAL A 393 -34.28 -12.94 3.97
CA VAL A 393 -34.31 -12.41 5.33
C VAL A 393 -33.04 -11.61 5.57
N ASN A 394 -33.17 -10.29 5.72
CA ASN A 394 -32.05 -9.43 6.10
C ASN A 394 -31.81 -9.57 7.62
N LEU A 395 -30.66 -10.16 7.97
CA LEU A 395 -30.13 -10.27 9.31
C LEU A 395 -29.10 -9.16 9.53
N SER A 396 -29.25 -8.32 10.57
CA SER A 396 -28.34 -7.18 10.78
C SER A 396 -28.16 -6.76 12.24
N ILE A 397 -27.05 -6.05 12.53
CA ILE A 397 -26.86 -5.34 13.80
C ILE A 397 -27.60 -4.00 13.72
N GLN A 398 -28.55 -3.78 14.63
CA GLN A 398 -29.35 -2.55 14.71
C GLN A 398 -28.72 -1.51 15.62
N SER A 399 -28.01 -1.94 16.68
CA SER A 399 -27.20 -1.11 17.57
C SER A 399 -26.23 -1.97 18.40
N ILE A 400 -25.15 -1.36 18.86
CA ILE A 400 -24.10 -1.93 19.73
C ILE A 400 -23.47 -0.79 20.56
N ASN A 401 -22.75 -1.08 21.65
CA ASN A 401 -22.09 -0.05 22.47
C ASN A 401 -21.20 0.89 21.63
N SER A 402 -21.19 2.17 22.00
CA SER A 402 -20.32 3.18 21.38
C SER A 402 -18.84 2.79 21.49
N GLY A 403 -18.12 2.84 20.37
CA GLY A 403 -16.71 2.47 20.30
C GLY A 403 -16.45 1.00 19.97
N ILE A 404 -17.48 0.21 19.62
CA ILE A 404 -17.32 -1.12 19.02
C ILE A 404 -17.34 -1.02 17.48
N ASP A 405 -16.40 -1.72 16.85
CA ASP A 405 -15.98 -1.51 15.48
C ASP A 405 -16.60 -2.58 14.55
N ILE A 406 -17.84 -2.38 14.09
CA ILE A 406 -18.57 -3.38 13.28
C ILE A 406 -17.80 -3.71 11.99
N LYS A 407 -17.62 -5.01 11.70
CA LYS A 407 -16.90 -5.52 10.51
C LYS A 407 -17.84 -6.17 9.50
N GLN A 408 -18.85 -6.91 9.95
CA GLN A 408 -19.94 -7.42 9.11
C GLN A 408 -21.28 -7.09 9.74
N ASN A 409 -21.93 -6.05 9.21
CA ASN A 409 -23.16 -5.48 9.76
C ASN A 409 -24.44 -6.21 9.33
N ASN A 410 -24.43 -6.88 8.17
CA ASN A 410 -25.61 -7.56 7.63
C ASN A 410 -25.27 -8.82 6.79
N ILE A 411 -26.28 -9.69 6.65
CA ILE A 411 -26.35 -10.86 5.76
C ILE A 411 -27.78 -10.96 5.21
N GLU A 412 -27.94 -11.24 3.92
CA GLU A 412 -29.22 -11.67 3.36
C GLU A 412 -29.30 -13.21 3.30
N ILE A 413 -30.22 -13.80 4.05
CA ILE A 413 -30.49 -15.25 4.07
C ILE A 413 -31.53 -15.56 2.98
N PRO A 414 -31.23 -16.35 1.93
CA PRO A 414 -32.13 -16.49 0.78
C PRO A 414 -33.53 -16.99 1.12
N GLN A 415 -33.67 -17.95 2.04
CA GLN A 415 -34.95 -18.41 2.58
C GLN A 415 -34.79 -19.15 3.92
N ILE A 416 -35.85 -19.17 4.73
CA ILE A 416 -35.98 -20.01 5.94
C ILE A 416 -37.33 -20.73 5.89
N MET A 417 -37.31 -22.04 5.69
CA MET A 417 -38.51 -22.88 5.59
C MET A 417 -39.25 -23.00 6.93
N PRO A 418 -40.55 -23.33 6.94
CA PRO A 418 -41.29 -23.61 8.18
C PRO A 418 -40.57 -24.58 9.10
N ASN A 419 -40.48 -24.25 10.39
CA ASN A 419 -39.71 -24.92 11.44
C ASN A 419 -38.19 -25.01 11.25
N GLN A 420 -37.62 -24.55 10.14
CA GLN A 420 -36.17 -24.50 9.93
C GLN A 420 -35.52 -23.47 10.86
N THR A 421 -34.33 -23.81 11.37
CA THR A 421 -33.42 -22.87 12.04
C THR A 421 -32.18 -22.68 11.17
N ILE A 422 -31.79 -21.42 10.97
CA ILE A 422 -30.56 -20.99 10.29
C ILE A 422 -29.68 -20.26 11.30
N ALA A 423 -28.37 -20.32 11.12
CA ALA A 423 -27.38 -19.65 11.95
C ALA A 423 -26.31 -19.03 11.05
N GLU A 424 -26.18 -17.71 11.08
CA GLU A 424 -25.29 -16.93 10.20
C GLU A 424 -24.42 -15.97 11.01
N LYS A 425 -23.31 -15.51 10.42
CA LYS A 425 -22.23 -14.81 11.13
C LYS A 425 -22.26 -13.29 10.92
N LEU A 426 -22.60 -12.53 11.96
CA LEU A 426 -22.31 -11.09 12.02
C LEU A 426 -20.99 -10.89 12.79
N SER A 427 -20.24 -9.82 12.53
CA SER A 427 -18.93 -9.63 13.18
C SER A 427 -18.59 -8.19 13.55
N PHE A 428 -17.86 -8.04 14.66
CA PHE A 428 -17.39 -6.77 15.19
C PHE A 428 -16.03 -6.93 15.88
N HIS A 429 -15.24 -5.87 15.89
CA HIS A 429 -13.98 -5.80 16.63
C HIS A 429 -14.15 -4.95 17.89
N ILE A 430 -13.63 -5.45 19.00
CA ILE A 430 -13.56 -4.73 20.27
C ILE A 430 -12.19 -4.02 20.29
N PRO A 431 -12.10 -2.67 20.24
CA PRO A 431 -10.79 -2.01 20.25
C PRO A 431 -10.02 -2.26 21.54
N ARG A 432 -8.68 -2.24 21.48
CA ARG A 432 -7.81 -2.49 22.63
C ARG A 432 -8.08 -1.55 23.82
N SER A 433 -8.40 -0.29 23.55
CA SER A 433 -8.73 0.72 24.56
C SER A 433 -10.18 0.66 25.09
N TYR A 434 -10.99 -0.31 24.64
CA TYR A 434 -12.37 -0.45 25.09
C TYR A 434 -12.44 -0.82 26.58
N SER A 435 -13.28 -0.09 27.32
CA SER A 435 -13.45 -0.17 28.77
C SER A 435 -14.93 -0.06 29.18
N GLY A 436 -15.86 -0.25 28.24
CA GLY A 436 -17.30 -0.03 28.43
C GLY A 436 -18.05 -1.13 29.19
N GLY A 437 -17.36 -2.18 29.67
CA GLY A 437 -17.98 -3.36 30.26
C GLY A 437 -18.65 -4.25 29.22
N ASP A 438 -19.73 -4.93 29.61
CA ASP A 438 -20.40 -5.91 28.76
C ASP A 438 -21.04 -5.29 27.51
N ILE A 439 -21.04 -6.05 26.41
CA ILE A 439 -21.51 -5.57 25.11
C ILE A 439 -23.00 -5.88 24.94
N GLU A 440 -23.81 -4.83 24.96
CA GLU A 440 -25.22 -4.84 24.56
C GLU A 440 -25.32 -4.72 23.05
N ILE A 441 -25.89 -5.73 22.39
CA ILE A 441 -26.07 -5.77 20.93
C ILE A 441 -27.52 -6.10 20.57
N SER A 442 -28.17 -5.21 19.80
CA SER A 442 -29.50 -5.45 19.24
C SER A 442 -29.36 -6.02 17.83
N ILE A 443 -29.81 -7.26 17.61
CA ILE A 443 -29.85 -7.89 16.29
C ILE A 443 -31.30 -7.91 15.78
N THR A 444 -31.48 -7.64 14.49
CA THR A 444 -32.75 -7.70 13.75
C THR A 444 -32.69 -8.75 12.64
N ALA A 445 -33.81 -9.43 12.38
CA ALA A 445 -33.99 -10.33 11.25
C ALA A 445 -35.38 -10.09 10.63
N SER A 446 -35.43 -9.57 9.39
CA SER A 446 -36.69 -9.20 8.71
C SER A 446 -36.83 -9.88 7.35
N ASP A 447 -38.01 -10.43 7.08
CA ASP A 447 -38.41 -10.88 5.73
C ASP A 447 -38.49 -9.68 4.77
N ILE A 448 -38.05 -9.85 3.51
CA ILE A 448 -38.01 -8.77 2.51
C ILE A 448 -39.39 -8.16 2.20
N ARG A 449 -40.48 -8.92 2.40
CA ARG A 449 -41.86 -8.46 2.16
C ARG A 449 -42.39 -7.60 3.32
N GLY A 450 -41.63 -7.46 4.42
CA GLY A 450 -42.03 -6.75 5.63
C GLY A 450 -43.22 -7.41 6.35
N VAL A 451 -43.33 -8.74 6.26
CA VAL A 451 -44.44 -9.52 6.84
C VAL A 451 -44.09 -10.21 8.16
N SER A 452 -42.81 -10.18 8.55
CA SER A 452 -42.26 -10.81 9.76
C SER A 452 -40.92 -10.16 10.10
N GLU A 453 -40.78 -9.59 11.29
CA GLU A 453 -39.52 -9.06 11.86
C GLU A 453 -39.32 -9.67 13.24
N ALA A 454 -38.10 -10.13 13.53
CA ALA A 454 -37.63 -10.40 14.87
C ALA A 454 -36.58 -9.38 15.28
N ARG A 455 -36.64 -8.91 16.53
CA ARG A 455 -35.59 -8.12 17.16
C ARG A 455 -35.23 -8.72 18.50
N LYS A 456 -33.94 -8.80 18.82
CA LYS A 456 -33.46 -9.27 20.13
C LYS A 456 -32.22 -8.51 20.58
N LEU A 457 -32.28 -8.02 21.81
CA LEU A 457 -31.13 -7.51 22.55
C LEU A 457 -30.42 -8.70 23.21
N PHE A 458 -29.09 -8.71 23.12
CA PHE A 458 -28.22 -9.63 23.84
C PHE A 458 -27.22 -8.81 24.66
N ALA A 459 -26.96 -9.23 25.90
CA ALA A 459 -25.81 -8.79 26.67
C ALA A 459 -24.72 -9.86 26.55
N ILE A 460 -23.51 -9.46 26.17
CA ILE A 460 -22.35 -10.31 26.01
C ILE A 460 -21.34 -9.95 27.09
N ASN A 461 -21.12 -10.87 28.03
CA ASN A 461 -20.09 -10.71 29.05
C ASN A 461 -18.70 -10.57 28.40
N THR A 462 -17.91 -9.58 28.82
CA THR A 462 -16.55 -9.36 28.27
C THR A 462 -15.46 -9.36 29.35
N LYS A 463 -14.20 -9.57 28.94
CA LYS A 463 -13.03 -9.33 29.81
C LYS A 463 -12.23 -8.12 29.30
N THR A 464 -12.11 -7.09 30.14
CA THR A 464 -11.17 -5.98 29.88
C THR A 464 -9.79 -6.32 30.44
N ASN A 465 -8.84 -6.61 29.56
CA ASN A 465 -7.42 -6.72 29.87
C ASN A 465 -6.73 -5.35 29.70
N GLN A 466 -5.56 -5.19 30.32
CA GLN A 466 -4.70 -4.02 30.14
C GLN A 466 -3.22 -4.40 30.30
N PRO A 467 -2.28 -3.74 29.61
CA PRO A 467 -0.87 -3.82 29.93
C PRO A 467 -0.55 -3.03 31.20
N ILE A 468 0.29 -3.59 32.08
CA ILE A 468 0.74 -2.93 33.31
C ILE A 468 2.26 -2.85 33.23
N LEU A 469 2.78 -1.75 32.70
CA LEU A 469 4.22 -1.53 32.54
C LEU A 469 4.90 -1.38 33.91
N ALA A 470 6.03 -2.07 34.06
CA ALA A 470 6.91 -2.02 35.22
C ALA A 470 8.34 -2.35 34.79
N TYR A 471 9.33 -2.10 35.62
CA TYR A 471 10.72 -2.48 35.32
C TYR A 471 11.47 -2.92 36.59
N SER A 472 12.65 -3.46 36.37
CA SER A 472 13.72 -3.56 37.37
C SER A 472 15.00 -3.02 36.75
N TYR A 473 15.86 -2.36 37.52
CA TYR A 473 17.10 -1.77 37.00
C TYR A 473 18.34 -2.27 37.76
N LYS A 474 19.51 -2.10 37.15
CA LYS A 474 20.82 -2.23 37.78
C LYS A 474 21.72 -1.08 37.30
N ILE A 475 22.49 -0.48 38.19
CA ILE A 475 23.58 0.43 37.83
C ILE A 475 24.85 -0.40 37.58
N LEU A 476 25.55 -0.07 36.50
CA LEU A 476 26.82 -0.66 36.10
C LEU A 476 27.91 0.41 36.27
N ASP A 477 28.55 0.37 37.44
CA ASP A 477 29.85 1.00 37.71
C ASP A 477 30.89 0.42 36.73
N ARG A 478 31.68 1.29 36.10
CA ARG A 478 32.65 0.93 35.05
C ARG A 478 34.03 0.67 35.60
N ASN A 479 34.41 1.34 36.68
CA ASN A 479 35.68 1.11 37.36
C ASN A 479 35.59 -0.04 38.40
N ASN A 480 34.36 -0.41 38.78
CA ASN A 480 33.98 -1.50 39.68
C ASN A 480 34.54 -1.36 41.11
N ASN A 481 34.59 -0.13 41.65
CA ASN A 481 34.91 0.14 43.05
C ASN A 481 33.70 0.05 44.01
N GLY A 482 32.48 0.03 43.46
CA GLY A 482 31.21 -0.04 44.20
C GLY A 482 30.48 1.30 44.37
N PHE A 483 31.04 2.41 43.88
CA PHE A 483 30.49 3.76 43.98
C PHE A 483 30.59 4.47 42.62
N ILE A 484 29.52 5.18 42.23
CA ILE A 484 29.56 6.11 41.10
C ILE A 484 30.16 7.43 41.57
N GLU A 485 31.20 7.91 40.89
CA GLU A 485 31.94 9.14 41.25
C GLU A 485 31.73 10.29 40.24
N ASN A 486 31.87 11.54 40.67
CA ASN A 486 31.76 12.70 39.78
C ASN A 486 32.91 12.73 38.76
N GLY A 487 32.56 12.74 37.48
CA GLY A 487 33.49 12.59 36.35
C GLY A 487 33.51 11.22 35.70
N GLU A 488 32.86 10.21 36.30
CA GLU A 488 32.78 8.85 35.76
C GLU A 488 31.78 8.71 34.59
N GLU A 489 32.01 7.70 33.74
CA GLU A 489 31.06 7.19 32.76
C GLU A 489 30.57 5.80 33.20
N ALA A 490 29.26 5.64 33.41
CA ALA A 490 28.60 4.44 33.92
C ALA A 490 27.39 4.08 33.05
N GLU A 491 26.72 2.94 33.31
CA GLU A 491 25.48 2.58 32.60
C GLU A 491 24.32 2.28 33.56
N ILE A 492 23.10 2.57 33.14
CA ILE A 492 21.90 1.98 33.74
C ILE A 492 21.35 0.88 32.81
N GLU A 493 21.30 -0.34 33.32
CA GLU A 493 20.64 -1.49 32.69
C GLU A 493 19.20 -1.57 33.20
N ILE A 494 18.24 -1.21 32.35
CA ILE A 494 16.80 -1.31 32.62
C ILE A 494 16.30 -2.63 32.02
N ILE A 495 15.50 -3.38 32.78
CA ILE A 495 14.82 -4.58 32.33
C ILE A 495 13.31 -4.28 32.33
N PRO A 496 12.73 -3.91 31.17
CA PRO A 496 11.29 -3.66 31.06
C PRO A 496 10.47 -4.92 31.32
N SER A 497 9.23 -4.73 31.76
CA SER A 497 8.28 -5.81 31.99
C SER A 497 6.83 -5.32 31.87
N ASN A 498 5.95 -6.27 31.65
CA ASN A 498 4.51 -6.06 31.61
C ASN A 498 3.86 -7.07 32.56
N LYS A 499 3.25 -6.58 33.63
CA LYS A 499 2.54 -7.36 34.65
C LYS A 499 1.03 -7.43 34.38
N GLY A 500 0.61 -7.07 33.17
CA GLY A 500 -0.78 -7.05 32.73
C GLY A 500 -1.11 -8.18 31.79
N ASP A 501 -2.39 -8.52 31.72
CA ASP A 501 -2.94 -9.61 30.90
C ASP A 501 -2.99 -9.31 29.40
N MET A 502 -2.71 -8.06 28.99
CA MET A 502 -2.59 -7.69 27.57
C MET A 502 -1.16 -7.29 27.22
N ASP A 503 -0.69 -7.66 26.03
CA ASP A 503 0.51 -7.11 25.40
C ASP A 503 0.56 -5.57 25.41
N ALA A 504 1.66 -5.02 25.92
CA ALA A 504 2.06 -3.64 25.63
C ALA A 504 2.67 -3.58 24.22
N LYS A 505 2.34 -2.54 23.45
CA LYS A 505 2.76 -2.39 22.04
C LYS A 505 3.22 -0.97 21.75
N ASN A 506 4.25 -0.82 20.92
CA ASN A 506 4.91 0.44 20.61
C ASN A 506 5.33 1.19 21.90
N VAL A 507 6.04 0.48 22.80
CA VAL A 507 6.49 1.02 24.07
C VAL A 507 7.78 1.81 23.83
N LYS A 508 7.79 3.10 24.13
CA LYS A 508 8.98 3.95 24.08
C LYS A 508 9.47 4.21 25.50
N ILE A 509 10.73 3.86 25.77
CA ILE A 509 11.45 4.21 26.99
C ILE A 509 12.15 5.54 26.76
N ASP A 510 12.06 6.45 27.72
CA ASP A 510 12.83 7.68 27.82
C ASP A 510 13.52 7.71 29.20
N VAL A 511 14.83 7.94 29.24
CA VAL A 511 15.63 8.13 30.45
C VAL A 511 16.27 9.51 30.44
N GLN A 512 16.10 10.25 31.53
CA GLN A 512 16.46 11.68 31.61
C GLN A 512 16.94 12.03 33.02
N SER A 513 17.84 13.00 33.12
CA SER A 513 18.24 13.64 34.38
C SER A 513 18.65 15.09 34.07
N GLU A 514 18.55 15.97 35.07
CA GLU A 514 19.08 17.34 34.98
C GLU A 514 20.58 17.40 35.30
N ASP A 515 21.11 16.38 36.01
CA ASP A 515 22.48 16.34 36.53
C ASP A 515 23.40 15.36 35.78
N LEU A 516 22.88 14.52 34.86
CA LEU A 516 23.65 13.49 34.16
C LEU A 516 23.54 13.60 32.64
N ILE A 517 24.65 13.34 31.95
CA ILE A 517 24.76 13.46 30.49
C ILE A 517 24.64 12.06 29.87
N PHE A 518 23.47 11.71 29.33
CA PHE A 518 23.24 10.43 28.66
C PHE A 518 23.81 10.43 27.22
N SER A 519 24.49 9.35 26.82
CA SER A 519 24.93 9.13 25.42
C SER A 519 23.76 8.73 24.52
N SER A 520 22.80 7.98 25.08
CA SER A 520 21.51 7.67 24.49
C SER A 520 20.43 7.71 25.56
N SER A 521 19.33 8.39 25.26
CA SER A 521 18.28 8.75 26.23
C SER A 521 16.93 8.07 25.98
N ASN A 522 16.80 7.25 24.93
CA ASN A 522 15.54 6.61 24.59
C ASN A 522 15.70 5.31 23.78
N MET A 523 14.69 4.44 23.86
CA MET A 523 14.60 3.18 23.11
C MET A 523 13.14 2.90 22.72
N ASN A 524 12.91 2.35 21.53
CA ASN A 524 11.59 1.87 21.10
C ASN A 524 11.53 0.33 21.18
N ILE A 525 10.41 -0.20 21.67
CA ILE A 525 10.13 -1.63 21.82
C ILE A 525 8.79 -1.94 21.16
N ASP A 526 8.83 -2.72 20.08
CA ASP A 526 7.65 -3.07 19.27
C ASP A 526 6.55 -3.74 20.12
N ARG A 527 6.92 -4.64 21.03
CA ARG A 527 6.01 -5.44 21.88
C ARG A 527 6.69 -5.89 23.18
N ILE A 528 5.98 -5.80 24.31
CA ILE A 528 6.26 -6.56 25.54
C ILE A 528 5.02 -7.43 25.81
N ALA A 529 5.21 -8.76 25.85
CA ALA A 529 4.09 -9.68 25.95
C ALA A 529 3.36 -9.58 27.30
N ALA A 530 2.10 -10.02 27.36
CA ALA A 530 1.37 -10.16 28.62
C ALA A 530 2.18 -10.98 29.66
N ASN A 531 2.19 -10.52 30.91
CA ASN A 531 2.89 -11.15 32.04
C ASN A 531 4.37 -11.53 31.78
N SER A 532 5.10 -10.78 30.92
CA SER A 532 6.50 -11.07 30.53
C SER A 532 7.49 -9.97 30.93
N LYS A 533 8.78 -10.33 30.97
CA LYS A 533 9.89 -9.36 30.88
C LYS A 533 10.29 -9.16 29.41
N TYR A 534 10.96 -8.04 29.13
CA TYR A 534 11.72 -7.79 27.91
C TYR A 534 13.23 -8.06 28.17
N VAL A 535 14.06 -7.97 27.13
CA VAL A 535 15.51 -8.08 27.28
C VAL A 535 16.10 -6.85 28.01
N PRO A 536 17.22 -6.99 28.75
CA PRO A 536 17.91 -5.86 29.34
C PRO A 536 18.31 -4.82 28.28
N SER A 537 18.11 -3.55 28.63
CA SER A 537 18.27 -2.39 27.76
C SER A 537 19.17 -1.39 28.49
N ARG A 538 20.31 -1.02 27.90
CA ARG A 538 21.32 -0.18 28.56
C ARG A 538 21.33 1.24 28.03
N PHE A 539 21.56 2.17 28.95
CA PHE A 539 21.73 3.59 28.66
C PHE A 539 22.98 4.08 29.40
N SER A 540 24.04 4.37 28.65
CA SER A 540 25.29 4.89 29.22
C SER A 540 25.17 6.39 29.52
N PHE A 541 25.72 6.83 30.64
CA PHE A 541 25.69 8.22 31.08
C PHE A 541 27.02 8.65 31.70
N LYS A 542 27.28 9.96 31.67
CA LYS A 542 28.43 10.58 32.31
C LYS A 542 27.99 11.48 33.46
N VAL A 543 28.67 11.35 34.59
CA VAL A 543 28.52 12.23 35.75
C VAL A 543 29.41 13.46 35.53
N PRO A 544 28.91 14.70 35.60
CA PRO A 544 29.74 15.89 35.48
C PRO A 544 30.80 15.96 36.58
N ARG A 545 32.03 16.31 36.21
CA ARG A 545 33.18 16.45 37.15
C ARG A 545 32.89 17.50 38.24
N THR A 546 32.15 18.54 37.88
CA THR A 546 31.77 19.68 38.74
C THR A 546 30.48 19.47 39.55
N LEU A 547 29.89 18.26 39.55
CA LEU A 547 28.70 17.95 40.34
C LEU A 547 28.97 18.14 41.84
N GLN A 548 28.02 18.75 42.56
CA GLN A 548 28.11 19.02 44.01
C GLN A 548 26.95 18.38 44.81
N LYS A 549 26.23 17.42 44.21
CA LYS A 549 25.15 16.65 44.85
C LYS A 549 25.66 15.25 45.19
N ASP A 550 25.31 14.76 46.38
CA ASP A 550 25.57 13.40 46.86
C ASP A 550 24.57 12.35 46.33
N SER A 551 23.51 12.80 45.67
CA SER A 551 22.58 11.98 44.91
C SER A 551 21.95 12.76 43.75
N VAL A 552 21.56 12.05 42.69
CA VAL A 552 20.91 12.61 41.49
C VAL A 552 19.76 11.72 41.05
N ASP A 553 18.68 12.30 40.54
CA ASP A 553 17.53 11.54 40.08
C ASP A 553 17.60 11.26 38.57
N ILE A 554 17.41 10.00 38.20
CA ILE A 554 17.15 9.54 36.82
C ILE A 554 15.65 9.30 36.69
N LYS A 555 14.97 10.18 35.96
CA LYS A 555 13.59 9.98 35.54
C LYS A 555 13.54 8.89 34.47
N VAL A 556 12.74 7.85 34.70
CA VAL A 556 12.44 6.79 33.73
C VAL A 556 10.98 6.87 33.33
N GLN A 557 10.72 7.06 32.04
CA GLN A 557 9.37 7.19 31.50
C GLN A 557 9.13 6.15 30.40
N PHE A 558 8.04 5.39 30.53
CA PHE A 558 7.57 4.47 29.50
C PHE A 558 6.29 5.03 28.88
N ASN A 559 6.29 5.26 27.57
CA ASN A 559 5.15 5.76 26.81
C ASN A 559 4.59 4.64 25.92
N GLN A 560 3.27 4.56 25.75
CA GLN A 560 2.61 3.64 24.80
C GLN A 560 1.36 4.30 24.20
N LYS A 561 0.85 3.78 23.08
CA LYS A 561 -0.23 4.43 22.33
C LYS A 561 -1.63 4.21 22.90
N ASP A 562 -1.95 2.96 23.27
CA ASP A 562 -3.34 2.53 23.49
C ASP A 562 -3.80 2.69 24.96
N PHE A 563 -2.86 2.93 25.88
CA PHE A 563 -3.04 2.93 27.33
C PHE A 563 -2.10 3.95 28.00
N SER A 564 -2.29 4.20 29.31
CA SER A 564 -1.37 5.02 30.09
C SER A 564 0.06 4.47 30.12
N GLY A 565 1.03 5.37 30.19
CA GLY A 565 2.43 5.05 30.41
C GLY A 565 2.78 4.77 31.87
N LEU A 566 4.09 4.63 32.15
CA LEU A 566 4.69 4.68 33.48
C LEU A 566 5.62 5.90 33.54
N THR A 567 5.74 6.55 34.69
CA THR A 567 6.81 7.51 34.98
C THR A 567 7.26 7.29 36.41
N ASP A 568 8.56 7.15 36.60
CA ASP A 568 9.20 6.75 37.85
C ASP A 568 10.56 7.44 37.99
N TYR A 569 11.13 7.45 39.19
CA TYR A 569 12.37 8.17 39.51
C TYR A 569 13.33 7.28 40.28
N ILE A 570 14.53 7.12 39.73
CA ILE A 570 15.63 6.36 40.34
C ILE A 570 16.58 7.37 40.98
N ASN A 571 16.63 7.39 42.31
CA ASN A 571 17.67 8.12 43.01
C ASN A 571 19.00 7.34 42.93
N LEU A 572 20.01 7.95 42.33
CA LEU A 572 21.36 7.43 42.19
C LEU A 572 22.27 8.14 43.20
N PRO A 573 22.82 7.46 44.23
CA PRO A 573 23.84 8.05 45.08
C PRO A 573 25.14 8.27 44.29
N VAL A 574 25.76 9.43 44.48
CA VAL A 574 27.04 9.81 43.85
C VAL A 574 28.05 10.18 44.94
N LYS A 575 29.19 9.51 44.91
CA LYS A 575 30.30 9.76 45.84
C LYS A 575 31.13 10.93 45.31
N LEU A 576 31.04 12.07 45.99
CA LEU A 576 31.79 13.27 45.64
C LEU A 576 33.28 13.10 45.97
N VAL A 577 34.12 13.24 44.94
CA VAL A 577 35.57 13.24 44.97
C VAL A 577 36.12 14.54 44.37
N LEU A 578 37.24 14.99 44.92
CA LEU A 578 37.94 16.21 44.49
C LEU A 578 39.41 15.88 44.20
N PRO A 579 40.09 16.67 43.35
CA PRO A 579 41.54 16.69 43.33
C PRO A 579 42.06 17.32 44.62
N ASP A 580 43.15 16.79 45.18
CA ASP A 580 43.82 17.41 46.32
C ASP A 580 45.33 17.30 46.15
N PHE A 581 46.07 18.29 46.64
CA PHE A 581 47.47 18.46 46.28
C PHE A 581 48.43 18.43 47.47
N ASN A 582 49.59 17.82 47.25
CA ASN A 582 50.78 17.98 48.08
C ASN A 582 51.99 18.37 47.20
N ILE A 583 53.04 18.92 47.80
CA ILE A 583 54.28 19.30 47.13
C ILE A 583 55.44 18.43 47.64
N ILE A 584 56.19 17.88 46.70
CA ILE A 584 57.49 17.23 46.95
C ILE A 584 58.55 18.17 46.37
N HIS A 585 59.60 18.45 47.13
CA HIS A 585 60.62 19.42 46.74
C HIS A 585 62.04 18.90 46.96
N GLN A 586 62.98 19.45 46.20
CA GLN A 586 64.42 19.29 46.36
C GLN A 586 65.07 20.67 46.22
N ILE A 587 66.02 20.96 47.11
CA ILE A 587 66.81 22.19 47.10
C ILE A 587 68.11 21.90 46.35
N LEU A 588 68.53 22.81 45.49
CA LEU A 588 69.87 22.86 44.91
C LEU A 588 70.45 24.25 45.22
N ASP A 589 71.45 24.29 46.10
CA ASP A 589 72.21 25.50 46.45
C ASP A 589 73.39 25.70 45.48
N SER A 590 74.08 26.84 45.58
CA SER A 590 75.17 27.21 44.66
C SER A 590 76.49 26.49 44.97
N ASN A 591 76.64 25.96 46.17
CA ASN A 591 77.91 25.45 46.72
C ASN A 591 77.88 23.93 47.04
N SER A 592 76.72 23.27 46.96
CA SER A 592 76.49 21.86 47.33
C SER A 592 76.75 21.53 48.81
N ASN A 593 76.62 22.50 49.73
CA ASN A 593 76.84 22.30 51.17
C ASN A 593 75.56 21.85 51.92
N GLY A 594 74.36 21.98 51.33
CA GLY A 594 73.09 21.59 51.92
C GLY A 594 72.44 22.63 52.85
N ILE A 595 72.95 23.88 52.84
CA ILE A 595 72.55 24.98 53.71
C ILE A 595 72.33 26.22 52.83
N ILE A 596 71.11 26.76 52.83
CA ILE A 596 70.83 28.02 52.12
C ILE A 596 71.45 29.18 52.90
N GLU A 597 72.50 29.77 52.36
CA GLU A 597 73.21 30.90 52.97
C GLU A 597 72.80 32.26 52.34
N GLN A 598 73.15 33.35 53.01
CA GLN A 598 73.01 34.71 52.47
C GLN A 598 73.95 34.90 51.27
N GLY A 599 73.48 35.59 50.23
CA GLY A 599 74.27 35.88 49.02
C GLY A 599 74.11 34.85 47.88
N GLU A 600 73.52 33.69 48.15
CA GLU A 600 73.47 32.57 47.21
C GLU A 600 72.33 32.63 46.18
N SER A 601 72.50 31.87 45.08
CA SER A 601 71.40 31.46 44.20
C SER A 601 70.91 30.06 44.60
N VAL A 602 69.60 29.90 44.69
CA VAL A 602 68.94 28.62 45.01
C VAL A 602 67.99 28.24 43.88
N ASP A 603 68.09 26.98 43.46
CA ASP A 603 67.15 26.33 42.55
C ASP A 603 66.28 25.34 43.33
N LEU A 604 65.02 25.72 43.54
CA LEU A 604 64.01 24.89 44.18
C LEU A 604 63.28 24.06 43.12
N ILE A 605 63.52 22.75 43.12
CA ILE A 605 62.87 21.79 42.25
C ILE A 605 61.60 21.29 42.94
N VAL A 606 60.45 21.39 42.26
CA VAL A 606 59.13 21.09 42.82
C VAL A 606 58.34 20.13 41.93
N LYS A 607 57.79 19.07 42.52
CA LYS A 607 56.71 18.27 41.94
C LYS A 607 55.41 18.53 42.71
N VAL A 608 54.30 18.62 41.98
CA VAL A 608 52.96 18.58 42.57
C VAL A 608 52.43 17.15 42.47
N ARG A 609 51.98 16.60 43.60
CA ARG A 609 51.31 15.30 43.67
C ARG A 609 49.82 15.49 43.85
N ASN A 610 49.01 14.92 42.96
CA ASN A 610 47.59 14.78 43.20
C ASN A 610 47.39 13.57 44.13
N ILE A 611 46.97 13.85 45.36
CA ILE A 611 46.61 12.88 46.40
C ILE A 611 45.08 12.74 46.56
N GLY A 612 44.30 13.56 45.85
CA GLY A 612 42.86 13.40 45.71
C GLY A 612 42.50 12.31 44.70
N ASN A 613 41.25 11.84 44.78
CA ASN A 613 40.76 10.73 43.96
C ASN A 613 40.36 11.14 42.54
N LEU A 614 40.17 12.44 42.27
CA LEU A 614 39.82 12.96 40.95
C LEU A 614 41.04 13.56 40.24
N ASP A 615 41.19 13.28 38.94
CA ASP A 615 42.16 13.94 38.05
C ASP A 615 42.02 15.47 38.10
N ALA A 616 43.14 16.19 38.10
CA ALA A 616 43.18 17.65 37.98
C ALA A 616 43.51 18.08 36.54
N GLU A 617 42.80 19.06 36.00
CA GLU A 617 43.03 19.62 34.65
C GLU A 617 43.49 21.07 34.67
N ASP A 618 44.34 21.43 33.68
CA ASP A 618 44.95 22.75 33.50
C ASP A 618 45.55 23.33 34.80
N VAL A 619 46.37 22.51 35.48
CA VAL A 619 47.01 22.86 36.76
C VAL A 619 48.14 23.87 36.55
N PHE A 620 48.10 24.98 37.28
CA PHE A 620 49.16 25.97 37.37
C PHE A 620 49.72 26.04 38.79
N LEU A 621 51.05 26.01 38.91
CA LEU A 621 51.76 26.20 40.16
C LEU A 621 52.35 27.62 40.21
N ASN A 622 51.90 28.42 41.17
CA ASN A 622 52.43 29.76 41.44
C ASN A 622 53.27 29.71 42.71
N MET A 623 54.52 30.14 42.67
CA MET A 623 55.36 30.31 43.87
C MET A 623 55.32 31.77 44.31
N ASP A 624 55.24 32.02 45.62
CA ASP A 624 55.35 33.36 46.20
C ASP A 624 56.28 33.34 47.42
N ILE A 625 57.13 34.36 47.53
CA ILE A 625 58.13 34.48 48.59
C ILE A 625 58.00 35.87 49.19
N ASN A 626 57.35 35.94 50.36
CA ASN A 626 57.10 37.20 51.06
C ASN A 626 58.14 37.43 52.17
N LYS A 627 59.42 37.54 51.78
CA LYS A 627 60.55 37.82 52.68
C LYS A 627 61.49 38.84 52.04
N GLU A 628 61.83 39.89 52.78
CA GLU A 628 62.71 40.95 52.26
C GLU A 628 64.13 40.44 52.02
N GLY A 629 64.74 40.87 50.91
CA GLY A 629 66.09 40.49 50.49
C GLY A 629 66.14 39.41 49.41
N ILE A 630 65.03 38.73 49.12
CA ILE A 630 64.99 37.68 48.09
C ILE A 630 64.52 38.26 46.74
N ALA A 631 65.18 37.84 45.65
CA ALA A 631 64.81 38.18 44.28
C ALA A 631 64.57 36.91 43.46
N LEU A 632 63.38 36.75 42.88
CA LEU A 632 63.11 35.67 41.92
C LEU A 632 63.87 35.92 40.62
N THR A 633 64.57 34.89 40.13
CA THR A 633 65.29 34.91 38.85
C THR A 633 64.62 34.04 37.79
N GLY A 634 63.78 33.08 38.20
CA GLY A 634 62.94 32.25 37.33
C GLY A 634 61.48 32.73 37.23
N SER A 635 60.66 31.98 36.50
CA SER A 635 59.23 32.25 36.34
C SER A 635 58.46 32.03 37.66
N LYS A 636 57.65 33.01 38.07
CA LYS A 636 56.80 32.92 39.27
C LYS A 636 55.67 31.88 39.13
N THR A 637 55.26 31.60 37.90
CA THR A 637 54.13 30.72 37.57
C THR A 637 54.55 29.71 36.51
N VAL A 638 54.17 28.45 36.71
CA VAL A 638 54.51 27.34 35.81
C VAL A 638 53.27 26.49 35.52
N ASN A 639 52.98 26.27 34.24
CA ASN A 639 51.95 25.33 33.82
C ASN A 639 52.43 23.88 34.02
N ILE A 640 51.61 23.06 34.66
CA ILE A 640 51.82 21.63 34.84
C ILE A 640 50.94 20.81 33.89
N GLY A 641 49.74 21.30 33.54
CA GLY A 641 48.77 20.57 32.72
C GLY A 641 47.90 19.63 33.54
N ARG A 642 47.64 18.42 33.04
CA ARG A 642 46.82 17.42 33.74
C ARG A 642 47.66 16.64 34.76
N ILE A 643 47.14 16.44 35.97
CA ILE A 643 47.73 15.54 36.99
C ILE A 643 46.68 14.51 37.40
N SER A 644 46.84 13.27 36.96
CA SER A 644 45.88 12.21 37.29
C SER A 644 45.89 11.82 38.76
N SER A 645 44.76 11.27 39.22
CA SER A 645 44.56 10.73 40.57
C SER A 645 45.74 9.87 41.03
N GLY A 646 46.27 10.18 42.22
CA GLY A 646 47.43 9.49 42.82
C GLY A 646 48.80 9.74 42.17
N LYS A 647 48.92 10.52 41.09
CA LYS A 647 50.16 10.75 40.32
C LYS A 647 50.90 12.03 40.73
N GLU A 648 52.17 12.10 40.32
CA GLU A 648 53.05 13.27 40.45
C GLU A 648 53.24 13.96 39.11
N SER A 649 53.49 15.27 39.14
CA SER A 649 53.94 16.03 37.98
C SER A 649 55.42 15.78 37.66
N GLU A 650 55.80 16.08 36.43
CA GLU A 650 57.19 16.37 36.10
C GLU A 650 57.74 17.51 36.98
N PRO A 651 59.04 17.46 37.36
CA PRO A 651 59.65 18.46 38.23
C PRO A 651 59.76 19.82 37.54
N LYS A 652 59.39 20.88 38.25
CA LYS A 652 59.47 22.28 37.81
C LYS A 652 60.52 23.01 38.65
N ARG A 653 61.38 23.81 38.01
CA ARG A 653 62.45 24.59 38.68
C ARG A 653 61.97 26.01 38.96
N PHE A 654 62.18 26.48 40.19
CA PHE A 654 62.00 27.87 40.59
C PHE A 654 63.33 28.41 41.12
N SER A 655 63.89 29.41 40.44
CA SER A 655 65.19 30.01 40.74
C SER A 655 65.02 31.32 41.49
N PHE A 656 65.77 31.53 42.57
CA PHE A 656 65.82 32.79 43.32
C PHE A 656 67.19 33.05 43.96
N ILE A 657 67.52 34.32 44.19
CA ILE A 657 68.75 34.75 44.85
C ILE A 657 68.41 35.38 46.21
N LEU A 658 69.16 34.99 47.24
CA LEU A 658 69.14 35.62 48.56
C LEU A 658 70.19 36.74 48.59
N GLN A 659 69.78 37.98 48.83
CA GLN A 659 70.75 39.07 49.01
C GLN A 659 71.38 38.99 50.42
N ARG A 660 72.60 39.51 50.59
CA ARG A 660 73.33 39.59 51.87
C ARG A 660 72.65 40.41 52.99
N ARG A 661 71.44 40.92 52.75
CA ARG A 661 70.56 41.56 53.76
C ARG A 661 69.30 40.76 54.12
N THR A 662 69.14 39.56 53.58
CA THR A 662 68.00 38.67 53.87
C THR A 662 68.08 38.22 55.32
N SER A 663 67.00 38.30 56.08
CA SER A 663 67.00 37.91 57.49
C SER A 663 67.26 36.41 57.67
N ILE A 664 68.14 36.06 58.61
CA ILE A 664 68.45 34.68 59.03
C ILE A 664 67.20 34.02 59.63
N GLY A 665 67.10 32.70 59.54
CA GLY A 665 65.96 31.91 60.02
C GLY A 665 64.93 31.59 58.93
N GLU A 666 63.71 31.21 59.35
CA GLU A 666 62.68 30.66 58.46
C GLU A 666 62.39 31.52 57.23
N LEU A 667 62.28 30.85 56.08
CA LEU A 667 61.90 31.36 54.78
C LEU A 667 60.58 30.68 54.38
N PRO A 668 59.43 31.32 54.67
CA PRO A 668 58.13 30.80 54.24
C PRO A 668 57.92 31.06 52.74
N ILE A 669 57.86 29.98 51.98
CA ILE A 669 57.49 29.96 50.56
C ILE A 669 56.03 29.49 50.47
N LYS A 670 55.20 30.30 49.82
CA LYS A 670 53.80 29.96 49.55
C LYS A 670 53.68 29.43 48.12
N PHE A 671 53.08 28.26 47.94
CA PHE A 671 52.67 27.76 46.64
C PHE A 671 51.15 27.81 46.52
N LYS A 672 50.65 28.52 45.51
CA LYS A 672 49.22 28.52 45.15
C LYS A 672 49.02 27.68 43.90
N ILE A 673 48.30 26.58 44.05
CA ILE A 673 47.93 25.66 42.97
C ILE A 673 46.54 26.06 42.46
N ASP A 674 46.50 26.57 41.24
CA ASP A 674 45.28 26.83 40.48
C ASP A 674 44.99 25.66 39.55
N GLN A 675 43.71 25.40 39.28
CA GLN A 675 43.27 24.48 38.23
C GLN A 675 41.86 24.89 37.73
N LYS A 676 41.38 24.24 36.68
CA LYS A 676 40.24 24.65 35.84
C LYS A 676 38.85 24.66 36.50
N GLU A 677 38.57 23.70 37.38
CA GLU A 677 37.18 23.27 37.70
C GLU A 677 36.78 23.48 39.16
N PHE A 678 37.75 23.58 40.07
CA PHE A 678 37.55 23.67 41.52
C PHE A 678 38.26 24.91 42.11
N SER A 679 38.22 25.10 43.42
CA SER A 679 38.98 26.16 44.10
C SER A 679 40.50 25.92 44.09
N SER A 680 41.29 27.00 44.11
CA SER A 680 42.75 26.93 44.25
C SER A 680 43.18 26.46 45.65
N LYS A 681 44.24 25.65 45.76
CA LYS A 681 44.83 25.23 47.05
C LYS A 681 46.12 25.99 47.35
N ASP A 682 46.22 26.55 48.56
CA ASP A 682 47.46 27.07 49.11
C ASP A 682 48.23 25.98 49.86
N ILE A 683 49.55 25.90 49.65
CA ILE A 683 50.50 25.02 50.35
C ILE A 683 51.68 25.89 50.80
N TYR A 684 52.19 25.66 52.01
CA TYR A 684 53.32 26.42 52.56
C TYR A 684 54.52 25.50 52.81
N LEU A 685 55.71 26.01 52.47
CA LEU A 685 57.00 25.36 52.67
C LEU A 685 57.92 26.33 53.41
N SER A 686 58.24 26.05 54.67
CA SER A 686 59.33 26.77 55.37
C SER A 686 60.67 26.11 55.02
N LEU A 687 61.56 26.89 54.41
CA LEU A 687 62.99 26.61 54.35
C LEU A 687 63.71 27.36 55.49
N ASN A 688 65.00 27.12 55.73
CA ASN A 688 65.79 27.87 56.71
C ASN A 688 66.96 28.57 56.03
N VAL A 689 67.23 29.83 56.41
CA VAL A 689 68.34 30.63 55.88
C VAL A 689 69.41 30.81 56.95
N ALA A 690 70.65 30.45 56.64
CA ALA A 690 71.82 30.65 57.49
C ALA A 690 72.57 31.95 57.16
N GLU A 691 73.52 32.30 58.01
CA GLU A 691 74.48 33.39 57.80
C GLU A 691 75.61 32.92 56.87
N GLU A 692 76.07 33.78 55.97
CA GLU A 692 77.16 33.49 55.02
C GLU A 692 78.49 33.28 55.77
N GLN A 693 79.15 32.13 55.58
CA GLN A 693 80.39 31.85 56.31
C GLN A 693 81.57 32.71 55.85
N ALA A 694 82.26 33.32 56.82
CA ALA A 694 83.37 34.23 56.56
C ALA A 694 84.63 33.51 56.04
N GLU A 695 85.16 33.97 54.90
CA GLU A 695 86.37 33.43 54.28
C GLU A 695 87.63 33.69 55.14
N VAL A 696 88.31 32.62 55.57
CA VAL A 696 89.48 32.70 56.46
C VAL A 696 90.78 32.59 55.67
N ILE A 697 91.55 33.68 55.62
CA ILE A 697 92.85 33.75 54.93
C ILE A 697 94.00 33.48 55.94
N THR A 698 94.80 32.44 55.70
CA THR A 698 95.96 32.07 56.56
C THR A 698 97.28 31.98 55.80
N VAL A 699 98.36 32.44 56.44
CA VAL A 699 99.75 32.39 55.93
C VAL A 699 100.56 31.35 56.74
N ALA A 700 101.51 30.66 56.12
CA ALA A 700 102.10 29.41 56.62
C ALA A 700 103.19 29.55 57.69
N GLY A 701 103.23 28.60 58.65
CA GLY A 701 104.26 28.41 59.70
C GLY A 701 103.94 27.22 60.64
N GLU A 702 104.92 26.65 61.35
CA GLU A 702 104.84 25.30 61.97
C GLU A 702 105.55 25.16 63.35
N LYS A 703 105.27 24.19 64.24
CA LYS A 703 104.25 23.10 64.20
C LYS A 703 103.51 22.76 65.53
N PRO A 704 104.10 22.11 66.58
CA PRO A 704 103.31 21.18 67.39
C PRO A 704 103.40 21.42 68.92
N PRO A 705 102.89 20.53 69.80
CA PRO A 705 101.84 19.49 69.69
C PRO A 705 100.61 19.85 70.58
N THR A 706 99.49 19.10 70.70
CA THR A 706 99.38 17.74 71.30
C THR A 706 97.91 17.25 71.30
N THR A 707 97.69 15.98 70.93
CA THR A 707 96.54 15.07 71.26
C THR A 707 95.09 15.60 71.38
N ILE A 708 94.24 15.23 70.41
CA ILE A 708 92.86 14.73 70.63
C ILE A 708 92.65 13.50 69.71
N THR A 709 91.85 12.52 70.14
CA THR A 709 91.55 11.27 69.41
C THR A 709 90.61 11.47 68.21
N PRO A 710 90.88 10.89 67.04
CA PRO A 710 89.93 10.89 65.91
C PRO A 710 88.94 9.71 66.01
N THR A 711 87.66 10.00 66.24
CA THR A 711 86.57 9.07 65.94
C THR A 711 86.03 9.34 64.54
N TYR A 712 86.48 8.56 63.55
CA TYR A 712 85.90 8.55 62.21
C TYR A 712 84.51 7.89 62.23
N ASN A 713 83.50 8.60 61.72
CA ASN A 713 82.22 8.14 61.18
C ASN A 713 81.45 9.41 60.72
N SER A 714 80.85 9.49 59.54
CA SER A 714 80.86 8.61 58.35
C SER A 714 80.65 9.47 57.08
N SER A 715 80.66 8.87 55.90
CA SER A 715 80.56 9.56 54.60
C SER A 715 79.21 10.25 54.36
N TYR A 716 79.23 11.35 53.58
CA TYR A 716 78.09 11.70 52.73
C TYR A 716 78.02 10.68 51.60
N ASN A 717 76.99 9.85 51.59
CA ASN A 717 76.86 8.78 50.61
C ASN A 717 76.34 9.34 49.27
N ALA A 718 77.20 9.32 48.24
CA ALA A 718 76.70 9.35 46.87
C ALA A 718 75.92 8.03 46.62
N PRO A 719 74.70 8.07 46.07
CA PRO A 719 73.98 6.86 45.70
C PRO A 719 74.64 6.18 44.49
N PRO A 720 74.40 4.87 44.25
CA PRO A 720 75.01 4.14 43.15
C PRO A 720 74.72 4.80 41.79
N VAL A 721 75.73 4.97 40.95
CA VAL A 721 75.56 5.52 39.59
C VAL A 721 75.17 4.38 38.65
N ILE A 722 74.00 4.48 38.01
CA ILE A 722 73.53 3.55 36.97
C ILE A 722 73.83 4.19 35.61
N ALA A 723 74.57 3.48 34.75
CA ALA A 723 74.87 3.91 33.38
C ALA A 723 74.39 2.87 32.38
N ILE A 724 73.40 3.21 31.55
CA ILE A 724 72.89 2.34 30.48
C ILE A 724 73.64 2.68 29.19
N ALA A 725 74.23 1.65 28.55
CA ALA A 725 74.95 1.78 27.29
C ALA A 725 74.07 1.43 26.07
N SER A 726 73.21 0.42 26.22
CA SER A 726 72.23 0.00 25.22
C SER A 726 71.03 -0.69 25.91
N PRO A 727 69.82 -0.62 25.35
CA PRO A 727 69.37 0.33 24.34
C PRO A 727 69.29 1.76 24.88
N LYS A 728 69.08 2.74 24.00
CA LYS A 728 68.93 4.15 24.39
C LYS A 728 67.49 4.45 24.83
N ASN A 729 67.26 5.59 25.47
CA ASN A 729 65.90 6.06 25.70
C ASN A 729 65.21 6.38 24.36
N ASN A 730 63.92 6.03 24.25
CA ASN A 730 63.10 6.08 23.04
C ASN A 730 63.65 5.26 21.85
N TRP A 731 64.43 4.20 22.13
CA TRP A 731 64.91 3.26 21.12
C TRP A 731 63.76 2.46 20.50
N LYS A 732 63.89 2.09 19.23
CA LYS A 732 62.90 1.31 18.47
C LYS A 732 63.44 -0.08 18.15
N VAL A 733 62.62 -1.10 18.36
CA VAL A 733 62.94 -2.51 18.06
C VAL A 733 61.74 -3.23 17.45
N ALA A 734 61.98 -4.32 16.74
CA ALA A 734 60.93 -5.25 16.31
C ALA A 734 60.87 -6.53 17.17
N SER A 735 61.96 -6.85 17.88
CA SER A 735 62.12 -8.08 18.65
C SER A 735 61.28 -8.12 19.92
N GLU A 736 60.92 -9.34 20.34
CA GLU A 736 60.16 -9.61 21.57
C GLU A 736 60.99 -9.43 22.84
N SER A 737 62.30 -9.29 22.69
CA SER A 737 63.26 -8.97 23.73
C SER A 737 64.33 -8.02 23.20
N GLU A 738 65.05 -7.36 24.11
CA GLU A 738 66.21 -6.53 23.79
C GLU A 738 67.32 -6.75 24.83
N MET A 739 68.57 -6.55 24.45
CA MET A 739 69.72 -6.70 25.35
C MET A 739 69.98 -5.41 26.14
N LEU A 740 69.61 -5.39 27.42
CA LEU A 740 69.94 -4.31 28.34
C LEU A 740 71.41 -4.43 28.78
N VAL A 741 72.25 -3.58 28.22
CA VAL A 741 73.70 -3.50 28.49
C VAL A 741 74.00 -2.20 29.24
N GLY A 742 74.72 -2.31 30.35
CA GLY A 742 75.06 -1.17 31.20
C GLY A 742 76.06 -1.50 32.30
N THR A 743 76.17 -0.61 33.28
CA THR A 743 77.00 -0.80 34.47
C THR A 743 76.45 0.02 35.63
N ILE A 744 76.48 -0.55 36.82
CA ILE A 744 76.19 0.14 38.08
C ILE A 744 77.51 0.27 38.86
N VAL A 745 77.79 1.45 39.41
CA VAL A 745 79.02 1.75 40.18
C VAL A 745 78.65 2.36 41.53
N ASP A 746 79.27 1.89 42.61
CA ASP A 746 79.18 2.49 43.95
C ASP A 746 80.56 2.51 44.62
N ASP A 747 80.86 3.52 45.44
CA ASP A 747 82.19 3.70 46.02
C ASP A 747 82.45 2.80 47.24
N ARG A 748 81.41 2.22 47.86
CA ARG A 748 81.47 1.33 49.03
C ARG A 748 81.01 -0.09 48.71
N GLY A 749 79.91 -0.25 47.99
CA GLY A 749 79.43 -1.52 47.43
C GLY A 749 77.93 -1.52 47.14
N ILE A 750 77.53 -2.26 46.11
CA ILE A 750 76.12 -2.44 45.70
C ILE A 750 75.54 -3.65 46.43
N ALA A 751 74.43 -3.47 47.15
CA ALA A 751 73.76 -4.53 47.90
C ALA A 751 72.62 -5.22 47.14
N ASN A 752 71.87 -4.47 46.34
CA ASN A 752 70.71 -4.98 45.62
C ASN A 752 70.46 -4.24 44.30
N ILE A 753 69.87 -4.94 43.33
CA ILE A 753 69.45 -4.39 42.03
C ILE A 753 68.04 -4.94 41.74
N GLU A 754 67.09 -4.04 41.52
CA GLU A 754 65.77 -4.36 40.99
C GLU A 754 65.68 -3.89 39.53
N ILE A 755 65.13 -4.73 38.66
CA ILE A 755 64.76 -4.35 37.29
C ILE A 755 63.30 -4.69 37.09
N ALA A 756 62.52 -3.74 36.56
CA ALA A 756 61.13 -3.95 36.19
C ALA A 756 60.87 -3.47 34.76
N VAL A 757 60.01 -4.19 34.04
CA VAL A 757 59.49 -3.79 32.73
C VAL A 757 57.97 -3.69 32.83
N ASN A 758 57.41 -2.55 32.43
CA ASN A 758 55.97 -2.24 32.49
C ASN A 758 55.38 -2.45 33.91
N GLY A 759 56.21 -2.21 34.94
CA GLY A 759 55.88 -2.40 36.36
C GLY A 759 56.09 -3.83 36.89
N GLN A 760 56.31 -4.83 36.04
CA GLN A 760 56.59 -6.21 36.45
C GLN A 760 58.09 -6.39 36.72
N ARG A 761 58.45 -6.72 37.97
CA ARG A 761 59.83 -7.06 38.36
C ARG A 761 60.30 -8.32 37.62
N LEU A 762 61.48 -8.26 37.00
CA LEU A 762 62.12 -9.40 36.35
C LEU A 762 62.85 -10.26 37.38
N ASN A 763 62.59 -11.57 37.37
CA ASN A 763 63.16 -12.52 38.34
C ASN A 763 64.51 -13.08 37.85
N VAL A 764 65.46 -12.18 37.57
CA VAL A 764 66.82 -12.51 37.08
C VAL A 764 67.81 -12.40 38.24
N ASN A 765 68.76 -13.33 38.35
CA ASN A 765 69.83 -13.25 39.34
C ASN A 765 71.11 -12.68 38.68
N PRO A 766 71.44 -11.38 38.86
CA PRO A 766 72.55 -10.74 38.14
C PRO A 766 73.92 -11.36 38.48
N MET A 767 74.07 -12.03 39.63
CA MET A 767 75.33 -12.70 39.99
C MET A 767 75.70 -13.87 39.05
N ARG A 768 74.78 -14.35 38.20
CA ARG A 768 75.07 -15.37 37.17
C ARG A 768 75.60 -14.82 35.85
N ALA A 769 75.54 -13.50 35.61
CA ALA A 769 76.10 -12.89 34.39
C ALA A 769 77.65 -12.86 34.37
N VAL A 770 78.30 -13.09 35.51
CA VAL A 770 79.75 -12.96 35.62
C VAL A 770 80.47 -14.19 35.04
N LYS A 771 80.96 -14.07 33.80
CA LYS A 771 81.78 -15.08 33.11
C LYS A 771 83.23 -15.06 33.62
N ILE A 772 83.43 -15.41 34.89
CA ILE A 772 84.70 -15.26 35.63
C ILE A 772 85.84 -16.06 34.97
N ILE A 773 86.85 -15.33 34.46
CA ILE A 773 88.22 -15.84 34.28
C ILE A 773 89.14 -14.98 35.16
N GLY A 774 89.62 -15.58 36.26
CA GLY A 774 90.47 -14.91 37.27
C GLY A 774 89.71 -14.54 38.56
N LYS A 775 90.30 -14.89 39.71
CA LYS A 775 89.74 -14.58 41.04
C LYS A 775 90.36 -13.30 41.60
N THR A 776 89.52 -12.32 41.97
CA THR A 776 89.80 -11.36 43.06
C THR A 776 88.47 -10.94 43.71
N ASN A 777 88.39 -10.98 45.05
CA ASN A 777 87.16 -10.65 45.79
C ASN A 777 86.99 -9.12 45.93
N ASN A 778 86.66 -8.39 44.86
CA ASN A 778 86.52 -6.92 44.97
C ASN A 778 85.44 -6.24 44.08
N ASP A 779 84.77 -6.95 43.17
CA ASP A 779 83.87 -6.33 42.18
C ASP A 779 82.49 -5.89 42.71
N SER A 780 82.23 -5.99 44.02
CA SER A 780 80.99 -5.47 44.65
C SER A 780 80.73 -3.97 44.42
N LYS A 781 81.75 -3.22 44.03
CA LYS A 781 81.69 -1.78 43.72
C LYS A 781 81.33 -1.47 42.26
N LYS A 782 81.32 -2.48 41.37
CA LYS A 782 81.04 -2.29 39.94
C LYS A 782 80.39 -3.53 39.34
N ILE A 783 79.07 -3.49 39.14
CA ILE A 783 78.31 -4.59 38.55
C ILE A 783 77.99 -4.25 37.08
N PRO A 784 78.52 -4.99 36.09
CA PRO A 784 78.06 -4.87 34.71
C PRO A 784 76.64 -5.42 34.59
N LEU A 785 75.82 -4.80 33.74
CA LEU A 785 74.50 -5.29 33.34
C LEU A 785 74.61 -5.83 31.92
N GLU A 786 74.18 -7.08 31.73
CA GLU A 786 73.99 -7.73 30.44
C GLU A 786 72.81 -8.69 30.61
N ILE A 787 71.59 -8.16 30.42
CA ILE A 787 70.33 -8.83 30.79
C ILE A 787 69.33 -8.72 29.64
N GLU A 788 68.75 -9.84 29.24
CA GLU A 788 67.68 -9.86 28.24
C GLU A 788 66.36 -9.42 28.89
N ILE A 789 65.74 -8.38 28.33
CA ILE A 789 64.50 -7.80 28.83
C ILE A 789 63.34 -8.09 27.84
N PRO A 790 62.21 -8.69 28.28
CA PRO A 790 61.08 -8.96 27.41
C PRO A 790 60.26 -7.69 27.13
N LEU A 791 59.68 -7.59 25.93
CA LEU A 791 59.01 -6.39 25.42
C LEU A 791 57.63 -6.72 24.84
N GLN A 792 56.62 -6.02 25.34
CA GLN A 792 55.25 -6.02 24.82
C GLN A 792 55.15 -5.07 23.61
N THR A 793 54.21 -5.32 22.70
CA THR A 793 53.98 -4.46 21.55
C THR A 793 53.57 -3.04 21.98
N GLY A 794 54.21 -2.01 21.42
CA GLY A 794 54.03 -0.61 21.80
C GLY A 794 55.12 -0.07 22.73
N SER A 795 54.74 0.79 23.68
CA SER A 795 55.68 1.47 24.58
C SER A 795 55.99 0.61 25.81
N ASN A 796 57.28 0.31 26.02
CA ASN A 796 57.76 -0.40 27.19
C ASN A 796 58.57 0.53 28.09
N HIS A 797 58.26 0.57 29.38
CA HIS A 797 58.98 1.35 30.37
C HIS A 797 59.84 0.43 31.25
N ILE A 798 61.15 0.58 31.12
CA ILE A 798 62.16 -0.22 31.81
C ILE A 798 62.70 0.65 32.95
N VAL A 799 62.63 0.13 34.18
CA VAL A 799 63.09 0.83 35.39
C VAL A 799 64.16 -0.03 36.07
N ILE A 800 65.33 0.56 36.30
CA ILE A 800 66.46 -0.05 37.01
C ILE A 800 66.62 0.71 38.32
N LYS A 801 66.58 0.01 39.46
CA LYS A 801 66.81 0.60 40.79
C LYS A 801 67.97 -0.12 41.48
N ALA A 802 68.97 0.63 41.90
CA ALA A 802 70.14 0.11 42.61
C ALA A 802 70.13 0.57 44.07
N TYR A 803 70.69 -0.24 44.96
CA TYR A 803 70.85 0.08 46.39
C TYR A 803 72.30 -0.18 46.81
N ASP A 804 72.90 0.74 47.57
CA ASP A 804 74.21 0.54 48.20
C ASP A 804 74.12 -0.35 49.48
N ILE A 805 75.26 -0.65 50.10
CA ILE A 805 75.34 -1.40 51.37
C ILE A 805 74.73 -0.69 52.59
N GLU A 806 74.33 0.57 52.46
CA GLU A 806 73.62 1.35 53.48
C GLU A 806 72.15 1.60 53.10
N ASN A 807 71.67 0.92 52.06
CA ASN A 807 70.32 0.97 51.49
C ASN A 807 69.90 2.34 50.90
N VAL A 808 70.86 3.20 50.56
CA VAL A 808 70.66 4.40 49.75
C VAL A 808 70.47 3.97 48.29
N SER A 809 69.47 4.54 47.58
CA SER A 809 69.08 4.05 46.26
C SER A 809 69.02 5.11 45.17
N SER A 810 69.49 4.77 43.98
CA SER A 810 69.26 5.51 42.72
C SER A 810 68.25 4.76 41.84
N THR A 811 67.69 5.45 40.85
CA THR A 811 66.77 4.83 39.86
C THR A 811 66.95 5.49 38.51
N GLU A 812 67.13 4.67 37.48
CA GLU A 812 67.19 5.08 36.08
C GLU A 812 66.06 4.42 35.28
N SER A 813 65.62 5.07 34.21
CA SER A 813 64.55 4.54 33.38
C SER A 813 64.68 4.90 31.90
N ILE A 814 64.39 3.94 31.04
CA ILE A 814 64.31 4.12 29.58
C ILE A 814 62.98 3.62 29.06
N THR A 815 62.51 4.24 27.99
CA THR A 815 61.38 3.76 27.19
C THR A 815 61.89 3.10 25.92
N ILE A 816 61.40 1.90 25.61
CA ILE A 816 61.68 1.18 24.36
C ILE A 816 60.36 0.99 23.63
N PHE A 817 60.29 1.43 22.39
CA PHE A 817 59.13 1.20 21.52
C PHE A 817 59.36 -0.08 20.72
N ARG A 818 58.68 -1.16 21.10
CA ARG A 818 58.53 -2.32 20.22
C ARG A 818 57.50 -1.94 19.17
N GLU A 819 57.92 -1.78 17.92
CA GLU A 819 56.99 -1.54 16.82
C GLU A 819 56.12 -2.80 16.65
N SER A 820 54.81 -2.62 16.49
CA SER A 820 53.93 -3.74 16.17
C SER A 820 54.34 -4.32 14.82
N GLU A 821 54.64 -5.62 14.77
CA GLU A 821 54.63 -6.29 13.48
C GLU A 821 53.24 -6.11 12.86
N ARG A 822 53.19 -5.83 11.56
CA ARG A 822 51.91 -5.75 10.85
C ARG A 822 51.37 -7.18 10.74
N GLY A 823 50.44 -7.52 11.64
CA GLY A 823 49.77 -8.82 11.64
C GLY A 823 49.18 -9.17 10.28
N GLU A 824 49.24 -10.45 9.94
CA GLU A 824 48.78 -10.97 8.66
C GLU A 824 47.26 -11.21 8.70
N ILE A 825 46.59 -11.00 7.56
CA ILE A 825 45.15 -11.23 7.44
C ILE A 825 44.94 -12.63 6.86
N TRP A 826 44.37 -13.52 7.67
CA TRP A 826 44.10 -14.91 7.31
C TRP A 826 42.61 -15.09 6.99
N GLY A 827 42.30 -15.90 5.97
CA GLY A 827 40.94 -16.21 5.57
C GLY A 827 40.68 -17.72 5.61
N VAL A 828 39.54 -18.15 6.17
CA VAL A 828 39.04 -19.52 5.98
C VAL A 828 37.58 -19.47 5.54
N VAL A 829 37.30 -20.04 4.37
CA VAL A 829 36.01 -19.92 3.69
C VAL A 829 35.45 -21.30 3.36
N ILE A 830 34.27 -21.61 3.90
CA ILE A 830 33.63 -22.93 3.82
C ILE A 830 32.22 -22.76 3.25
N GLY A 831 31.94 -23.46 2.14
CA GLY A 831 30.66 -23.39 1.44
C GLY A 831 30.18 -24.75 0.97
N ILE A 832 29.01 -25.19 1.46
CA ILE A 832 28.52 -26.57 1.26
C ILE A 832 27.09 -26.55 0.73
N ASP A 833 26.94 -26.80 -0.57
CA ASP A 833 25.64 -27.03 -1.21
C ASP A 833 25.31 -28.52 -1.30
N ARG A 834 26.28 -29.37 -1.70
CA ARG A 834 26.06 -30.81 -1.85
C ARG A 834 26.39 -31.55 -0.56
N TYR A 835 25.45 -32.38 -0.11
CA TYR A 835 25.52 -33.18 1.11
C TYR A 835 25.26 -34.67 0.83
N GLN A 836 25.83 -35.55 1.65
CA GLN A 836 25.69 -37.01 1.49
C GLN A 836 24.38 -37.57 2.09
N ASN A 837 23.98 -37.10 3.28
CA ASN A 837 22.85 -37.67 4.04
C ASN A 837 21.82 -36.64 4.53
N VAL A 838 21.96 -35.38 4.13
CA VAL A 838 20.97 -34.30 4.34
C VAL A 838 20.63 -33.64 2.99
N PRO A 839 19.55 -32.83 2.89
CA PRO A 839 19.23 -32.13 1.65
C PRO A 839 20.37 -31.23 1.15
N SER A 840 20.39 -30.98 -0.16
CA SER A 840 21.29 -29.98 -0.75
C SER A 840 20.76 -28.56 -0.56
N LEU A 841 21.67 -27.60 -0.48
CA LEU A 841 21.40 -26.17 -0.63
C LEU A 841 21.69 -25.73 -2.07
N ASN A 842 21.35 -24.49 -2.42
CA ASN A 842 21.42 -23.98 -3.79
C ASN A 842 22.54 -22.95 -4.02
N TYR A 843 22.91 -22.19 -2.99
CA TYR A 843 23.86 -21.07 -3.12
C TYR A 843 24.94 -21.00 -2.04
N ALA A 844 25.03 -21.93 -1.09
CA ALA A 844 25.99 -21.88 0.00
C ALA A 844 27.46 -22.00 -0.47
N GLN A 845 27.73 -22.78 -1.52
CA GLN A 845 29.05 -22.83 -2.17
C GLN A 845 29.33 -21.52 -2.92
N LYS A 846 28.31 -20.92 -3.55
CA LYS A 846 28.44 -19.65 -4.28
C LYS A 846 28.64 -18.45 -3.34
N ASP A 847 27.88 -18.40 -2.25
CA ASP A 847 27.98 -17.45 -1.15
C ASP A 847 29.43 -17.38 -0.64
N ALA A 848 29.99 -18.55 -0.33
CA ALA A 848 31.37 -18.70 0.10
C ALA A 848 32.37 -18.25 -0.99
N LYS A 849 32.21 -18.68 -2.25
CA LYS A 849 33.10 -18.25 -3.35
C LYS A 849 33.10 -16.74 -3.59
N GLU A 850 31.95 -16.07 -3.50
CA GLU A 850 31.89 -14.61 -3.62
C GLU A 850 32.54 -13.90 -2.40
N TYR A 851 32.50 -14.50 -1.22
CA TYR A 851 33.22 -13.99 -0.05
C TYR A 851 34.74 -14.22 -0.14
N ALA A 852 35.19 -15.37 -0.63
CA ALA A 852 36.60 -15.62 -0.96
C ALA A 852 37.11 -14.66 -2.05
N ASN A 853 36.29 -14.40 -3.08
CA ASN A 853 36.58 -13.36 -4.08
C ASN A 853 36.67 -11.97 -3.46
N TYR A 854 35.82 -11.63 -2.49
CA TYR A 854 35.92 -10.37 -1.75
C TYR A 854 37.25 -10.25 -1.00
N LEU A 855 37.64 -11.28 -0.23
CA LEU A 855 38.92 -11.29 0.49
C LEU A 855 40.13 -11.14 -0.45
N ARG A 856 40.13 -11.82 -1.61
CA ARG A 856 41.19 -11.65 -2.63
C ARG A 856 41.25 -10.22 -3.19
N HIS A 857 40.13 -9.67 -3.66
CA HIS A 857 40.13 -8.42 -4.44
C HIS A 857 40.12 -7.13 -3.59
N TYR A 858 39.46 -7.15 -2.43
CA TYR A 858 39.31 -5.98 -1.57
C TYR A 858 40.34 -6.00 -0.44
N MET A 859 40.38 -7.07 0.36
CA MET A 859 41.31 -7.22 1.49
C MET A 859 42.75 -7.63 1.06
N GLY A 860 42.93 -8.14 -0.17
CA GLY A 860 44.24 -8.39 -0.76
C GLY A 860 44.89 -9.73 -0.37
N LEU A 861 44.12 -10.71 0.12
CA LEU A 861 44.67 -12.03 0.48
C LEU A 861 45.09 -12.82 -0.77
N ASP A 862 46.23 -13.49 -0.68
CA ASP A 862 46.66 -14.49 -1.66
C ASP A 862 46.21 -15.91 -1.27
N ASP A 863 46.50 -16.89 -2.13
CA ASP A 863 46.14 -18.30 -1.90
C ASP A 863 46.99 -19.00 -0.81
N ASN A 864 48.01 -18.31 -0.24
CA ASN A 864 48.71 -18.81 0.95
C ASN A 864 47.93 -18.43 2.24
N HIS A 865 47.32 -17.24 2.25
CA HIS A 865 46.58 -16.66 3.36
C HIS A 865 45.09 -17.03 3.38
N LEU A 866 44.51 -17.34 2.22
CA LEU A 866 43.11 -17.73 2.07
C LEU A 866 42.97 -19.24 1.87
N MET A 867 42.34 -19.91 2.83
CA MET A 867 42.02 -21.33 2.80
C MET A 867 40.54 -21.56 2.43
N GLU A 868 40.26 -22.53 1.57
CA GLU A 868 38.91 -22.77 1.04
C GLU A 868 38.50 -24.25 1.11
N LEU A 869 37.26 -24.53 1.52
CA LEU A 869 36.66 -25.88 1.44
C LEU A 869 35.26 -25.82 0.81
N TYR A 870 35.08 -26.54 -0.30
CA TYR A 870 33.81 -26.58 -1.04
C TYR A 870 33.24 -27.99 -1.16
N ASP A 871 31.95 -28.13 -0.84
CA ASP A 871 31.16 -29.36 -1.03
C ASP A 871 31.87 -30.64 -0.57
N GLU A 872 32.21 -31.57 -1.48
CA GLU A 872 32.84 -32.86 -1.19
C GLU A 872 34.15 -32.74 -0.39
N GLN A 873 34.86 -31.61 -0.52
CA GLN A 873 36.08 -31.32 0.25
C GLN A 873 35.79 -30.97 1.71
N ALA A 874 34.63 -30.37 1.99
CA ALA A 874 34.24 -29.85 3.29
C ALA A 874 33.73 -30.97 4.22
N THR A 875 34.58 -31.97 4.47
CA THR A 875 34.27 -33.10 5.35
C THR A 875 34.47 -32.75 6.83
N ALA A 876 33.92 -33.57 7.72
CA ALA A 876 34.09 -33.47 9.16
C ALA A 876 35.55 -33.64 9.62
N THR A 877 36.43 -34.18 8.77
CA THR A 877 37.88 -34.23 8.99
C THR A 877 38.52 -32.93 8.51
N GLU A 878 38.34 -32.57 7.23
CA GLU A 878 39.04 -31.43 6.65
C GLU A 878 38.70 -30.09 7.31
N ILE A 879 37.45 -29.88 7.74
CA ILE A 879 37.08 -28.67 8.48
C ILE A 879 37.79 -28.61 9.86
N ARG A 880 38.07 -29.77 10.49
CA ARG A 880 38.88 -29.84 11.72
C ARG A 880 40.36 -29.62 11.42
N THR A 881 40.89 -30.21 10.35
CA THR A 881 42.27 -29.99 9.88
C THR A 881 42.52 -28.51 9.63
N ILE A 882 41.68 -27.87 8.82
CA ILE A 882 41.90 -26.51 8.32
C ILE A 882 41.78 -25.46 9.44
N LEU A 883 40.76 -25.56 10.31
CA LEU A 883 40.55 -24.62 11.42
C LEU A 883 41.43 -24.94 12.64
N GLY A 884 41.55 -26.22 12.98
CA GLY A 884 42.19 -26.68 14.21
C GLY A 884 43.70 -26.86 14.10
N ASP A 885 44.22 -27.29 12.95
CA ASP A 885 45.62 -27.68 12.82
C ASP A 885 46.39 -26.93 11.73
N GLU A 886 45.76 -26.34 10.70
CA GLU A 886 46.45 -25.47 9.73
C GLU A 886 46.38 -24.00 10.14
N LEU A 887 45.17 -23.43 10.25
CA LEU A 887 44.94 -22.05 10.66
C LEU A 887 45.63 -21.74 12.00
N TYR A 888 45.54 -22.64 12.98
CA TYR A 888 46.25 -22.57 14.25
C TYR A 888 47.77 -22.37 14.11
N LYS A 889 48.40 -23.00 13.11
CA LYS A 889 49.86 -22.90 12.87
C LYS A 889 50.24 -21.67 12.04
N LYS A 890 49.29 -21.06 11.31
CA LYS A 890 49.53 -19.88 10.47
C LYS A 890 49.20 -18.57 11.21
N ALA A 891 47.99 -18.45 11.75
CA ALA A 891 47.49 -17.28 12.48
C ALA A 891 47.88 -17.36 13.97
N TYR A 892 49.18 -17.37 14.25
CA TYR A 892 49.72 -17.58 15.60
C TYR A 892 50.16 -16.30 16.32
N LYS A 893 50.27 -15.15 15.64
CA LYS A 893 50.70 -13.89 16.26
C LYS A 893 49.48 -13.16 16.84
N PRO A 894 49.56 -12.54 18.04
CA PRO A 894 48.46 -11.75 18.61
C PRO A 894 47.92 -10.66 17.67
N GLU A 895 48.81 -10.03 16.90
CA GLU A 895 48.51 -8.96 15.95
C GLU A 895 47.71 -9.41 14.72
N ASP A 896 47.73 -10.70 14.37
CA ASP A 896 47.04 -11.27 13.20
C ASP A 896 45.51 -11.03 13.26
N THR A 897 44.87 -11.05 12.10
CA THR A 897 43.39 -10.93 12.00
C THR A 897 42.84 -12.05 11.13
N VAL A 898 41.89 -12.82 11.67
CA VAL A 898 41.30 -13.97 10.97
C VAL A 898 39.85 -13.72 10.60
N PHE A 899 39.54 -13.85 9.32
CA PHE A 899 38.19 -13.88 8.79
C PHE A 899 37.76 -15.32 8.51
N ILE A 900 36.72 -15.78 9.18
CA ILE A 900 36.13 -17.11 8.97
C ILE A 900 34.73 -16.93 8.40
N PHE A 901 34.41 -17.60 7.30
CA PHE A 901 33.09 -17.61 6.70
C PHE A 901 32.58 -19.04 6.53
N TYR A 902 31.37 -19.31 7.03
CA TYR A 902 30.66 -20.57 6.85
C TYR A 902 29.27 -20.34 6.27
N ALA A 903 28.99 -20.92 5.10
CA ALA A 903 27.65 -21.09 4.56
C ALA A 903 27.33 -22.57 4.40
N GLY A 904 26.21 -23.01 4.98
CA GLY A 904 25.82 -24.42 5.00
C GLY A 904 24.71 -24.71 6.00
N HIS A 905 24.44 -26.00 6.21
CA HIS A 905 23.41 -26.47 7.13
C HIS A 905 23.84 -26.41 8.61
N GLY A 906 22.93 -25.96 9.47
CA GLY A 906 23.01 -26.12 10.92
C GLY A 906 21.99 -27.16 11.44
N ALA A 907 22.28 -27.76 12.59
CA ALA A 907 21.32 -28.66 13.28
C ALA A 907 21.40 -28.56 14.81
N PRO A 908 20.24 -28.53 15.51
CA PRO A 908 20.16 -28.77 16.95
C PRO A 908 19.92 -30.26 17.27
N ASP A 909 20.69 -30.81 18.20
CA ASP A 909 20.45 -32.12 18.81
C ASP A 909 20.23 -32.02 20.33
N LYS A 910 19.44 -32.92 20.90
CA LYS A 910 19.10 -32.90 22.34
C LYS A 910 20.19 -33.56 23.17
N ASP A 911 20.97 -32.76 23.89
CA ASP A 911 21.94 -33.24 24.89
C ASP A 911 21.70 -32.52 26.23
N PRO A 912 21.17 -33.22 27.26
CA PRO A 912 21.00 -32.67 28.61
C PRO A 912 22.29 -32.16 29.28
N ARG A 913 23.47 -32.44 28.70
CA ARG A 913 24.78 -31.98 29.18
C ARG A 913 25.34 -30.81 28.35
N SER A 914 24.52 -30.22 27.47
CA SER A 914 24.94 -29.05 26.68
C SER A 914 25.48 -27.93 27.56
N LYS A 915 26.69 -27.46 27.22
CA LYS A 915 27.38 -26.32 27.87
C LYS A 915 26.59 -25.00 27.81
N ASP A 916 25.47 -24.95 27.07
CA ASP A 916 24.60 -23.78 26.90
C ASP A 916 23.47 -23.66 27.94
N GLY A 917 23.21 -24.71 28.73
CA GLY A 917 22.13 -24.72 29.73
C GLY A 917 20.71 -24.88 29.18
N ASP A 918 20.51 -24.81 27.86
CA ASP A 918 19.22 -25.06 27.19
C ASP A 918 18.95 -26.54 26.86
N GLY A 919 19.91 -27.45 27.14
CA GLY A 919 19.78 -28.88 26.88
C GLY A 919 19.91 -29.26 25.39
N ILE A 920 20.46 -28.37 24.56
CA ILE A 920 20.59 -28.55 23.12
C ILE A 920 22.04 -28.31 22.69
N THR A 921 22.65 -29.27 22.01
CA THR A 921 23.96 -29.09 21.36
C THR A 921 23.74 -28.67 19.91
N LYS A 922 24.41 -27.60 19.49
CA LYS A 922 24.32 -27.04 18.13
C LYS A 922 25.48 -27.55 17.29
N TYR A 923 25.23 -27.85 16.02
CA TYR A 923 26.21 -28.35 15.06
C TYR A 923 26.20 -27.54 13.78
N ILE A 924 27.37 -27.28 13.20
CA ILE A 924 27.51 -27.09 11.74
C ILE A 924 27.60 -28.47 11.07
N LEU A 925 27.05 -28.60 9.87
CA LEU A 925 27.05 -29.85 9.11
C LEU A 925 28.10 -29.80 7.99
N PRO A 926 29.14 -30.65 8.06
CA PRO A 926 30.01 -30.97 6.93
C PRO A 926 29.29 -31.82 5.88
N HIS A 927 29.86 -31.91 4.67
CA HIS A 927 29.32 -32.69 3.54
C HIS A 927 28.92 -34.13 3.91
N ASN A 928 29.75 -34.81 4.71
CA ASN A 928 29.53 -36.19 5.16
C ASN A 928 28.74 -36.32 6.48
N ALA A 929 28.05 -35.27 6.93
CA ALA A 929 27.17 -35.34 8.10
C ALA A 929 26.03 -36.37 7.91
N ASP A 930 25.69 -37.09 8.98
CA ASP A 930 24.52 -37.95 9.09
C ASP A 930 23.55 -37.38 10.15
N PRO A 931 22.31 -37.00 9.80
CA PRO A 931 21.35 -36.41 10.73
C PRO A 931 20.85 -37.37 11.81
N LYS A 932 21.26 -38.65 11.78
CA LYS A 932 21.01 -39.66 12.82
C LYS A 932 22.21 -39.87 13.74
N ARG A 933 23.38 -39.28 13.44
CA ARG A 933 24.67 -39.51 14.14
C ARG A 933 25.48 -38.22 14.33
N LEU A 934 24.80 -37.07 14.46
CA LEU A 934 25.39 -35.73 14.52
C LEU A 934 26.64 -35.63 15.42
N PHE A 935 26.60 -36.20 16.63
CA PHE A 935 27.75 -36.22 17.55
C PHE A 935 29.07 -36.73 16.95
N GLY A 936 29.02 -37.73 16.05
CA GLY A 936 30.20 -38.34 15.43
C GLY A 936 30.48 -37.91 13.99
N THR A 937 29.51 -37.32 13.28
CA THR A 937 29.65 -36.96 11.85
C THR A 937 29.57 -35.46 11.56
N ALA A 938 29.19 -34.64 12.54
CA ALA A 938 29.16 -33.18 12.43
C ALA A 938 30.20 -32.53 13.35
N ILE A 939 30.23 -31.20 13.41
CA ILE A 939 31.15 -30.44 14.26
C ILE A 939 30.31 -29.58 15.21
N ARG A 940 30.58 -29.68 16.52
CA ARG A 940 29.79 -28.96 17.53
C ARG A 940 30.19 -27.49 17.59
N MET A 941 29.27 -26.62 17.94
CA MET A 941 29.59 -25.20 18.18
C MET A 941 30.43 -24.97 19.44
N ASP A 942 30.48 -25.91 20.39
CA ASP A 942 31.47 -25.85 21.48
C ASP A 942 32.87 -26.24 21.01
N GLU A 943 32.98 -27.23 20.13
CA GLU A 943 34.24 -27.61 19.47
C GLU A 943 34.80 -26.49 18.56
N ILE A 944 33.94 -25.70 17.89
CA ILE A 944 34.36 -24.50 17.17
C ILE A 944 34.91 -23.43 18.14
N ALA A 945 34.29 -23.22 19.31
CA ALA A 945 34.82 -22.30 20.33
C ALA A 945 36.16 -22.81 20.90
N ASP A 946 36.26 -24.11 21.19
CA ASP A 946 37.49 -24.76 21.67
C ASP A 946 38.62 -24.69 20.60
N ILE A 947 38.29 -24.73 19.30
CA ILE A 947 39.24 -24.47 18.20
C ILE A 947 39.64 -23.00 18.12
N PHE A 948 38.68 -22.06 18.17
CA PHE A 948 38.99 -20.63 18.14
C PHE A 948 39.95 -20.25 19.27
N ASN A 949 39.73 -20.78 20.48
CA ASN A 949 40.59 -20.56 21.64
C ASN A 949 42.03 -21.12 21.51
N ARG A 950 42.33 -21.91 20.45
CA ARG A 950 43.71 -22.29 20.10
C ARG A 950 44.40 -21.23 19.22
N ILE A 951 43.67 -20.52 18.36
CA ILE A 951 44.21 -19.55 17.39
C ILE A 951 44.89 -18.40 18.15
N GLY A 952 46.15 -18.09 17.80
CA GLY A 952 46.96 -17.08 18.49
C GLY A 952 46.58 -15.63 18.18
N ALA A 953 46.06 -15.37 16.98
CA ALA A 953 45.45 -14.09 16.58
C ALA A 953 44.43 -13.59 17.61
N GLU A 954 44.57 -12.38 18.14
CA GLU A 954 43.55 -11.85 19.05
C GLU A 954 42.24 -11.60 18.29
N ARG A 955 42.32 -11.06 17.07
CA ARG A 955 41.15 -10.72 16.24
C ARG A 955 40.70 -11.91 15.41
N VAL A 956 39.54 -12.47 15.74
CA VAL A 956 38.86 -13.49 14.91
C VAL A 956 37.41 -13.07 14.70
N VAL A 957 37.04 -12.85 13.44
CA VAL A 957 35.69 -12.47 13.01
C VAL A 957 35.07 -13.65 12.26
N PHE A 958 34.00 -14.22 12.81
CA PHE A 958 33.31 -15.37 12.23
C PHE A 958 31.92 -14.99 11.70
N PHE A 959 31.75 -15.11 10.39
CA PHE A 959 30.47 -14.96 9.69
C PHE A 959 29.84 -16.33 9.45
N ALA A 960 28.63 -16.56 9.98
CA ALA A 960 27.93 -17.84 9.88
C ALA A 960 26.55 -17.68 9.21
N ASP A 961 26.46 -17.96 7.91
CA ASP A 961 25.19 -18.01 7.17
C ASP A 961 24.58 -19.41 7.18
N SER A 962 24.17 -19.83 8.38
CA SER A 962 23.59 -21.14 8.68
C SER A 962 22.54 -21.04 9.78
N CYS A 963 21.59 -21.98 9.82
CA CYS A 963 20.45 -21.92 10.73
C CYS A 963 20.60 -22.96 11.85
N PHE A 964 20.90 -22.52 13.07
CA PHE A 964 20.96 -23.41 14.24
C PHE A 964 19.58 -23.68 14.89
N SER A 965 18.50 -23.12 14.32
CA SER A 965 17.17 -23.06 14.92
C SER A 965 16.49 -24.41 15.15
N GLY A 966 15.52 -24.42 16.08
CA GLY A 966 14.57 -25.52 16.28
C GLY A 966 13.39 -25.51 15.29
N ALA A 967 13.43 -24.66 14.27
CA ALA A 967 12.39 -24.52 13.25
C ALA A 967 12.76 -25.28 11.97
N SER A 968 11.78 -25.91 11.33
CA SER A 968 11.98 -26.68 10.10
C SER A 968 11.92 -25.78 8.88
N GLY A 969 13.06 -25.50 8.24
CA GLY A 969 13.14 -24.76 6.97
C GLY A 969 14.52 -24.17 6.70
N GLY A 970 14.69 -23.61 5.50
CA GLY A 970 15.93 -22.94 5.08
C GLY A 970 17.17 -23.80 5.30
N ARG A 971 18.22 -23.22 5.89
CA ARG A 971 19.46 -23.95 6.20
C ARG A 971 19.43 -24.74 7.54
N THR A 972 18.28 -25.04 8.14
CA THR A 972 18.19 -25.96 9.31
C THR A 972 17.87 -27.40 8.90
N VAL A 973 18.60 -28.37 9.47
CA VAL A 973 18.21 -29.79 9.50
C VAL A 973 17.80 -30.17 10.93
N LEU A 974 16.58 -30.70 11.13
CA LEU A 974 16.12 -31.13 12.46
C LEU A 974 16.43 -32.61 12.72
N ALA A 975 17.08 -32.89 13.86
CA ALA A 975 17.13 -34.23 14.44
C ALA A 975 15.72 -34.68 14.91
N LYS A 976 15.47 -36.01 14.95
CA LYS A 976 14.16 -36.56 15.30
C LYS A 976 13.76 -36.17 16.73
N GLY A 977 12.71 -35.35 16.85
CA GLY A 977 12.16 -34.90 18.14
C GLY A 977 12.70 -33.55 18.62
N SER A 978 13.55 -32.88 17.84
CA SER A 978 14.15 -31.58 18.19
C SER A 978 13.33 -30.39 17.70
N ARG A 979 12.15 -30.18 18.29
CA ARG A 979 11.64 -28.81 18.52
C ARG A 979 12.00 -28.43 19.95
N ALA A 980 12.76 -27.36 20.10
CA ALA A 980 13.19 -26.81 21.38
C ALA A 980 13.51 -25.33 21.21
N ILE A 981 13.30 -24.53 22.26
CA ILE A 981 13.62 -23.10 22.27
C ILE A 981 15.11 -22.98 22.58
N LEU A 982 15.87 -22.37 21.67
CA LEU A 982 17.31 -22.21 21.79
C LEU A 982 17.64 -20.91 22.51
N SER A 983 18.70 -20.94 23.31
CA SER A 983 19.26 -19.75 23.96
C SER A 983 20.39 -19.13 23.11
N ASP A 984 20.68 -17.86 23.36
CA ASP A 984 21.85 -17.17 22.79
C ASP A 984 23.17 -17.56 23.50
N ALA A 985 23.13 -18.41 24.54
CA ALA A 985 24.29 -18.70 25.39
C ALA A 985 25.49 -19.29 24.61
N PHE A 986 25.23 -20.01 23.51
CA PHE A 986 26.29 -20.54 22.65
C PHE A 986 27.08 -19.45 21.93
N LEU A 987 26.44 -18.35 21.53
CA LEU A 987 27.11 -17.21 20.89
C LEU A 987 28.02 -16.48 21.88
N ASN A 988 27.59 -16.38 23.15
CA ASN A 988 28.40 -15.81 24.23
C ASN A 988 29.63 -16.70 24.54
N ARG A 989 29.53 -18.03 24.42
CA ARG A 989 30.72 -18.92 24.54
C ARG A 989 31.64 -18.84 23.33
N LEU A 990 31.10 -18.74 22.11
CA LEU A 990 31.89 -18.56 20.88
C LEU A 990 32.70 -17.25 20.87
N THR A 991 32.34 -16.32 21.76
CA THR A 991 32.99 -15.01 21.93
C THR A 991 33.64 -14.85 23.31
N ALA A 992 33.91 -15.97 23.99
CA ALA A 992 34.60 -16.01 25.28
C ALA A 992 36.13 -15.88 25.12
N GLY A 993 36.59 -14.67 24.78
CA GLY A 993 38.00 -14.30 24.64
C GLY A 993 38.13 -12.86 24.15
N LYS A 994 39.32 -12.26 24.28
CA LYS A 994 39.58 -10.93 23.67
C LYS A 994 39.52 -11.03 22.14
N GLY A 995 38.93 -10.03 21.49
CA GLY A 995 38.97 -9.86 20.03
C GLY A 995 38.11 -10.83 19.22
N ARG A 996 37.26 -11.63 19.86
CA ARG A 996 36.46 -12.68 19.21
C ARG A 996 35.05 -12.20 18.93
N ILE A 997 34.70 -12.06 17.65
CA ILE A 997 33.43 -11.51 17.18
C ILE A 997 32.73 -12.54 16.28
N ILE A 998 31.42 -12.75 16.50
CA ILE A 998 30.59 -13.61 15.64
C ILE A 998 29.39 -12.83 15.10
N LEU A 999 29.15 -12.93 13.79
CA LEU A 999 27.93 -12.48 13.13
C LEU A 999 27.18 -13.68 12.55
N THR A 1000 26.04 -14.03 13.14
CA THR A 1000 25.14 -15.06 12.60
C THR A 1000 24.06 -14.44 11.73
N SER A 1001 23.60 -15.18 10.72
CA SER A 1001 22.58 -14.70 9.79
C SER A 1001 21.16 -14.62 10.36
N SER A 1002 20.90 -15.20 11.53
CA SER A 1002 19.60 -15.31 12.18
C SER A 1002 19.74 -15.39 13.71
N ASN A 1003 18.68 -15.04 14.47
CA ASN A 1003 18.61 -15.34 15.90
C ASN A 1003 18.55 -16.85 16.15
N ALA A 1004 18.83 -17.28 17.38
CA ALA A 1004 18.82 -18.69 17.79
C ALA A 1004 17.51 -19.46 17.46
N ASN A 1005 16.38 -18.78 17.27
CA ASN A 1005 15.07 -19.39 16.98
C ASN A 1005 14.52 -19.04 15.57
N GLU A 1006 15.36 -18.55 14.66
CA GLU A 1006 14.97 -18.05 13.32
C GLU A 1006 15.65 -18.82 12.18
N VAL A 1007 15.09 -18.71 10.97
CA VAL A 1007 15.58 -19.42 9.78
C VAL A 1007 16.24 -18.43 8.80
N SER A 1008 17.54 -18.61 8.53
CA SER A 1008 18.20 -18.03 7.35
C SER A 1008 17.68 -18.65 6.05
N GLN A 1009 17.40 -17.78 5.08
CA GLN A 1009 16.72 -18.11 3.84
C GLN A 1009 17.63 -17.95 2.63
N GLU A 1010 17.52 -18.88 1.68
CA GLU A 1010 18.08 -18.75 0.34
C GLU A 1010 17.07 -18.01 -0.56
N SER A 1011 17.56 -17.17 -1.48
CA SER A 1011 16.72 -16.36 -2.35
C SER A 1011 17.05 -16.55 -3.83
N GLU A 1012 16.15 -17.17 -4.59
CA GLU A 1012 16.27 -17.30 -6.06
C GLU A 1012 16.32 -15.94 -6.76
N LYS A 1013 15.67 -14.91 -6.19
CA LYS A 1013 15.73 -13.52 -6.65
C LYS A 1013 17.17 -12.96 -6.67
N PHE A 1014 18.01 -13.37 -5.71
CA PHE A 1014 19.40 -12.90 -5.59
C PHE A 1014 20.45 -13.96 -5.97
N LYS A 1015 20.06 -15.23 -6.03
CA LYS A 1015 20.92 -16.41 -6.18
C LYS A 1015 22.01 -16.48 -5.11
N HIS A 1016 21.60 -16.22 -3.87
CA HIS A 1016 22.43 -16.11 -2.67
C HIS A 1016 21.60 -16.41 -1.42
N GLY A 1017 22.26 -16.71 -0.29
CA GLY A 1017 21.66 -16.52 1.03
C GLY A 1017 21.34 -15.04 1.26
N ILE A 1018 20.19 -14.72 1.87
CA ILE A 1018 19.77 -13.30 2.01
C ILE A 1018 20.76 -12.51 2.87
N PHE A 1019 21.29 -13.13 3.93
CA PHE A 1019 22.37 -12.53 4.73
C PHE A 1019 23.64 -12.34 3.90
N THR A 1020 24.11 -13.36 3.19
CA THR A 1020 25.35 -13.23 2.39
C THR A 1020 25.22 -12.19 1.27
N TYR A 1021 24.06 -12.07 0.62
CA TYR A 1021 23.79 -11.02 -0.37
C TYR A 1021 24.00 -9.62 0.21
N TYR A 1022 23.45 -9.35 1.40
CA TYR A 1022 23.64 -8.05 2.06
C TYR A 1022 25.03 -7.91 2.69
N LEU A 1023 25.67 -8.97 3.18
CA LEU A 1023 27.05 -8.95 3.66
C LEU A 1023 28.01 -8.45 2.58
N LEU A 1024 27.90 -9.04 1.38
CA LEU A 1024 28.72 -8.68 0.22
C LEU A 1024 28.40 -7.29 -0.36
N LYS A 1025 27.23 -6.71 -0.05
CA LYS A 1025 26.92 -5.31 -0.38
C LYS A 1025 27.49 -4.35 0.64
N GLY A 1026 27.24 -4.60 1.93
CA GLY A 1026 27.73 -3.77 3.03
C GLY A 1026 29.25 -3.62 2.97
N LEU A 1027 29.95 -4.74 2.82
CA LEU A 1027 31.41 -4.80 2.63
C LEU A 1027 31.94 -4.12 1.36
N LYS A 1028 31.08 -3.79 0.39
CA LYS A 1028 31.43 -3.04 -0.84
C LYS A 1028 30.96 -1.58 -0.80
N GLY A 1029 30.52 -1.09 0.36
CA GLY A 1029 30.22 0.32 0.61
C GLY A 1029 28.78 0.64 0.98
N ASP A 1030 27.82 -0.28 0.79
CA ASP A 1030 26.42 -0.03 1.21
C ASP A 1030 26.27 0.18 2.75
N ALA A 1031 27.28 -0.21 3.55
CA ALA A 1031 27.28 -0.11 5.02
C ALA A 1031 28.19 1.02 5.56
N ASP A 1032 28.91 1.76 4.72
CA ASP A 1032 29.69 2.92 5.15
C ASP A 1032 28.71 4.03 5.57
N TYR A 1033 28.64 4.32 6.87
CA TYR A 1033 27.73 5.31 7.44
C TYR A 1033 28.45 6.61 7.82
N ASN A 1034 29.76 6.56 8.11
CA ASN A 1034 30.56 7.73 8.48
C ASN A 1034 31.27 8.41 7.29
N ASN A 1035 31.34 7.73 6.13
CA ASN A 1035 31.97 8.10 4.87
C ASN A 1035 33.52 8.19 4.95
N ASP A 1036 34.16 7.35 5.77
CA ASP A 1036 35.63 7.26 5.87
C ASP A 1036 36.29 6.29 4.86
N ASN A 1037 35.49 5.53 4.10
CA ASN A 1037 35.88 4.50 3.11
C ASN A 1037 36.33 3.14 3.72
N GLU A 1038 36.27 2.99 5.03
CA GLU A 1038 36.41 1.70 5.71
C GLU A 1038 35.03 1.18 6.16
N ILE A 1039 34.91 -0.14 6.35
CA ILE A 1039 33.69 -0.76 6.87
C ILE A 1039 34.03 -1.35 8.22
N ASN A 1040 33.60 -0.71 9.30
CA ASN A 1040 33.77 -1.28 10.63
C ASN A 1040 32.68 -2.31 10.99
N ILE A 1041 32.99 -3.20 11.93
CA ILE A 1041 32.13 -4.35 12.25
C ILE A 1041 30.76 -3.98 12.83
N ASP A 1042 30.63 -2.80 13.45
CA ASP A 1042 29.36 -2.34 14.04
C ASP A 1042 28.48 -1.63 12.99
N GLU A 1043 29.06 -0.85 12.08
CA GLU A 1043 28.37 -0.36 10.88
C GLU A 1043 27.81 -1.52 10.04
N LEU A 1044 28.65 -2.54 9.78
CA LEU A 1044 28.22 -3.74 9.06
C LEU A 1044 27.11 -4.49 9.81
N SER A 1045 27.19 -4.58 11.14
CA SER A 1045 26.15 -5.20 11.96
C SER A 1045 24.82 -4.43 11.90
N LEU A 1046 24.86 -3.09 12.00
CA LEU A 1046 23.70 -2.22 11.89
C LEU A 1046 23.05 -2.30 10.50
N TYR A 1047 23.87 -2.28 9.44
CA TYR A 1047 23.42 -2.44 8.06
C TYR A 1047 22.72 -3.79 7.85
N LEU A 1048 23.37 -4.90 8.24
CA LEU A 1048 22.83 -6.25 8.09
C LEU A 1048 21.52 -6.42 8.85
N LYS A 1049 21.47 -5.96 10.11
CA LYS A 1049 20.28 -6.00 10.96
C LYS A 1049 19.12 -5.19 10.37
N SER A 1050 19.42 -4.10 9.65
CA SER A 1050 18.42 -3.28 8.95
C SER A 1050 17.91 -3.95 7.67
N GLN A 1051 18.80 -4.29 6.73
CA GLN A 1051 18.40 -4.75 5.40
C GLN A 1051 17.83 -6.18 5.39
N VAL A 1052 18.42 -7.11 6.16
CA VAL A 1052 17.95 -8.51 6.21
C VAL A 1052 16.58 -8.59 6.91
N ARG A 1053 16.38 -7.82 8.00
CA ARG A 1053 15.06 -7.69 8.66
C ARG A 1053 14.02 -7.13 7.68
N LYS A 1054 14.39 -6.14 6.87
CA LYS A 1054 13.50 -5.51 5.87
C LYS A 1054 13.11 -6.47 4.75
N GLU A 1055 14.08 -7.08 4.07
CA GLU A 1055 13.83 -7.97 2.91
C GLU A 1055 13.10 -9.25 3.31
N THR A 1056 13.30 -9.77 4.54
CA THR A 1056 12.60 -10.95 5.06
C THR A 1056 11.31 -10.64 5.83
N ASN A 1057 10.85 -9.37 5.85
CA ASN A 1057 9.70 -8.92 6.65
C ASN A 1057 9.76 -9.32 8.14
N GLY A 1058 10.97 -9.36 8.72
CA GLY A 1058 11.22 -9.70 10.11
C GLY A 1058 11.42 -11.19 10.41
N ALA A 1059 11.35 -12.08 9.41
CA ALA A 1059 11.53 -13.52 9.59
C ALA A 1059 13.00 -13.93 9.83
N GLN A 1060 13.96 -13.04 9.57
CA GLN A 1060 15.39 -13.24 9.75
C GLN A 1060 16.06 -11.97 10.27
N ASN A 1061 16.70 -12.05 11.44
CA ASN A 1061 17.36 -10.94 12.12
C ASN A 1061 18.82 -11.33 12.45
N PRO A 1062 19.82 -10.78 11.72
CA PRO A 1062 21.24 -11.04 12.01
C PRO A 1062 21.70 -10.55 13.39
N VAL A 1063 22.72 -11.22 13.94
CA VAL A 1063 23.17 -11.03 15.33
C VAL A 1063 24.69 -10.92 15.43
N LYS A 1064 25.22 -9.76 15.89
CA LYS A 1064 26.58 -9.63 16.43
C LYS A 1064 26.61 -10.11 17.89
N ARG A 1065 27.63 -10.87 18.27
CA ARG A 1065 28.11 -11.03 19.65
C ARG A 1065 29.63 -10.89 19.67
N GLY A 1066 30.19 -10.66 20.85
CA GLY A 1066 31.63 -10.44 21.04
C GLY A 1066 32.07 -9.02 20.71
N ASP A 1067 33.29 -8.70 21.13
CA ASP A 1067 33.87 -7.36 21.04
C ASP A 1067 35.40 -7.41 20.97
N ALA A 1068 36.02 -6.28 20.63
CA ALA A 1068 37.47 -6.17 20.44
C ALA A 1068 38.02 -4.82 20.90
N GLU A 1069 39.31 -4.76 21.23
CA GLU A 1069 39.99 -3.51 21.58
C GLU A 1069 40.38 -2.75 20.30
N GLY A 1070 39.76 -1.58 20.11
CA GLY A 1070 39.88 -0.75 18.90
C GLY A 1070 38.81 -1.04 17.84
N GLN A 1071 38.72 -0.20 16.82
CA GLN A 1071 37.82 -0.44 15.68
C GLN A 1071 38.31 -1.66 14.89
N VAL A 1072 37.42 -2.64 14.69
CA VAL A 1072 37.69 -3.78 13.80
C VAL A 1072 37.14 -3.44 12.42
N VAL A 1073 38.05 -3.05 11.53
CA VAL A 1073 37.78 -2.89 10.11
C VAL A 1073 37.64 -4.27 9.47
N VAL A 1074 36.58 -4.48 8.72
CA VAL A 1074 36.23 -5.75 8.07
C VAL A 1074 36.04 -5.63 6.56
N GLY A 1075 36.15 -4.40 6.03
CA GLY A 1075 36.15 -4.11 4.60
C GLY A 1075 36.76 -2.73 4.31
N HIS A 1076 37.21 -2.54 3.07
CA HIS A 1076 37.63 -1.23 2.56
C HIS A 1076 36.97 -0.98 1.20
N ILE A 1077 36.53 0.25 0.95
CA ILE A 1077 36.05 0.73 -0.35
C ILE A 1077 37.28 1.10 -1.21
N LYS A 1078 37.19 0.90 -2.53
CA LYS A 1078 38.25 1.16 -3.53
C LYS A 1078 37.70 1.92 -4.74
#